data_AF-A0AAJ1FF67-F1
#
_entry.id   AF-A0AAJ1FF67-F1
#
_cell.length_a   1.000
_cell.length_b   1.000
_cell.length_c   1.000
_cell.angle_alpha   90.00
_cell.angle_beta   90.00
_cell.angle_gamma   90.00
#
_symmetry.space_group_name_H-M   'P 1'
#
loop_
_entity.id
_entity.type
_entity.pdbx_description
1 polymer ?
#
loop_
_entity_poly.entity_id
_entity_poly.type
_entity_poly.pdbx_seq_one_letter_code
_entity_poly.pdbx_strand_id
1 'polypeptide(L)'
;MRKIFLFTAAMLAIAGCSEDNTHPKVSPVDEPSADAVTILATIDAIPSATGDGEAYAPLWQEGDQIVVGYKGISYVYETYDAGNGVEFHPMALSLPADARGEVTAYFKAVDGVFAVGADQTGATLPMYAYAADAAPAQGSLGLHFKPLASVLSLTIGEEASKTISKITLEPVDPDGVEGHLAVSEAVVDPRTGAVTVGEDAAVSDILTMEIGEMSLVQAQTVNFLIASGTKVEGGLKATISCTDGSVFVKNLFETQEVAFAGNCVGAATELFFRLRIATYEDMVNFAQECADDNGGAIVDLQADIDMRNVPWTPIENFTGTFNGNGHRIYNINVSADGRYAGFFAYAKGAISDVVFGSKDGTSYDGTSRIELKYSADTDTWCYAGIVAQSNNTLTGVTSFVPVTVTADSRCKSRTGGIVGSLYNGKMSGCRNYGAVSNVATAGVASYVAGIAGIVDGSGDAAGAITLDGCHNHGPVMTSLGLGNAVAGITASVMKTAVNTTISNCTNAGEIRFDNAGASAAHRIGGIVAYIVDSCPTLVIDNCTNKGTVVSNMNGNCFIGGIAGVNYAAAIRDCTNEAEVKFVQANAAGAGYLCIGGIAGQTYSGAKVTGCANRAAVSSDKLQVTRIGGIVGTHNASTIDDCSNSGDITLAYTATANNWEAAGGIVGFYDGTDGTAVTNGCTNSGKVSATVNSSNANIGAGGIAGIIKSGHATNNTNDGAVWMHNAQAGKSSYAGGIVGYDYNTKDKSAVTGNVNNGAVQATVEGTSALLAAGGIIGRNDVGAVSGCRNFGAVACALHAGALVGWNKHSVEDSAAGGSVNGTALTGTNYAELAVGFQDGGSSSGITFGEK
;
A
#
# COMPACT_ATOMS: atom_id res chain seq x y z
N MET A 1 26.98 8.10 50.49
CA MET A 1 27.99 7.82 51.53
C MET A 1 29.15 8.79 51.36
N ARG A 2 29.75 9.30 52.45
CA ARG A 2 31.03 10.05 52.40
C ARG A 2 32.20 9.06 52.33
N LYS A 3 33.28 9.38 51.60
CA LYS A 3 34.62 9.79 52.12
C LYS A 3 35.61 10.01 50.95
N ILE A 4 36.18 11.21 50.74
CA ILE A 4 37.40 11.86 51.31
C ILE A 4 38.73 11.29 50.74
N PHE A 5 39.57 12.19 50.18
CA PHE A 5 41.03 12.43 50.36
C PHE A 5 41.71 12.86 49.01
N LEU A 6 42.84 13.60 48.95
CA LEU A 6 43.26 14.94 49.46
C LEU A 6 44.73 15.20 49.00
N PHE A 7 45.17 16.48 48.94
CA PHE A 7 46.59 16.96 48.86
C PHE A 7 47.42 16.63 47.58
N THR A 8 48.50 17.35 47.18
CA THR A 8 48.85 18.81 47.04
C THR A 8 50.25 18.96 46.39
N ALA A 9 50.48 20.02 45.59
CA ALA A 9 51.77 20.71 45.34
C ALA A 9 52.91 19.91 44.61
N ALA A 10 54.00 20.48 44.06
CA ALA A 10 54.50 21.88 44.02
C ALA A 10 55.45 22.19 42.81
N MET A 11 55.46 23.45 42.36
CA MET A 11 56.61 24.33 42.01
C MET A 11 57.83 23.94 41.08
N LEU A 12 58.05 24.82 40.07
CA LEU A 12 59.29 25.58 39.70
C LEU A 12 60.23 25.22 38.51
N ALA A 13 60.69 26.28 37.80
CA ALA A 13 62.03 26.50 37.17
C ALA A 13 62.44 25.83 35.81
N ILE A 14 63.21 26.40 34.84
CA ILE A 14 63.54 27.78 34.35
C ILE A 14 63.98 27.72 32.83
N ALA A 15 63.66 28.74 32.00
CA ALA A 15 64.33 29.22 30.74
C ALA A 15 64.41 28.31 29.46
N GLY A 16 64.41 28.84 28.22
CA GLY A 16 64.22 30.23 27.75
C GLY A 16 64.50 30.44 26.23
N CYS A 17 63.97 31.55 25.65
CA CYS A 17 64.24 32.21 24.33
C CYS A 17 64.22 31.38 23.02
N SER A 18 63.67 31.84 21.88
CA SER A 18 63.82 33.16 21.22
C SER A 18 62.58 33.67 20.42
N GLU A 19 62.59 34.95 20.03
CA GLU A 19 61.51 35.69 19.32
C GLU A 19 61.56 35.61 17.78
N ASP A 20 60.41 35.84 17.10
CA ASP A 20 60.14 36.73 15.93
C ASP A 20 58.85 36.32 15.15
N ASN A 21 58.08 37.14 14.42
CA ASN A 21 57.77 38.59 14.49
C ASN A 21 56.61 38.91 13.49
N THR A 22 55.34 38.98 13.91
CA THR A 22 54.22 39.41 13.00
C THR A 22 53.03 40.11 13.68
N HIS A 23 52.95 40.16 15.02
CA HIS A 23 51.87 40.87 15.72
C HIS A 23 52.40 42.09 16.47
N PRO A 24 51.78 43.28 16.33
CA PRO A 24 51.99 44.36 17.28
C PRO A 24 51.61 43.87 18.69
N LYS A 25 52.57 43.86 19.61
CA LYS A 25 52.32 43.50 21.02
C LYS A 25 51.34 44.52 21.61
N VAL A 26 50.11 44.10 21.89
CA VAL A 26 49.15 44.90 22.66
C VAL A 26 49.66 44.95 24.11
N SER A 27 50.21 46.08 24.51
CA SER A 27 50.54 46.36 25.92
C SER A 27 49.27 46.43 26.76
N PRO A 28 49.34 46.19 28.09
CA PRO A 28 48.21 46.43 28.97
C PRO A 28 47.77 47.90 28.83
N VAL A 29 46.48 48.12 28.63
CA VAL A 29 45.92 49.46 28.46
C VAL A 29 45.49 49.97 29.84
N ASP A 30 45.98 51.14 30.21
CA ASP A 30 45.53 51.86 31.41
C ASP A 30 44.04 52.23 31.30
N GLU A 31 43.40 52.60 32.42
CA GLU A 31 42.02 53.11 32.41
C GLU A 31 41.85 54.26 31.40
N PRO A 32 40.68 54.35 30.72
CA PRO A 32 40.47 55.34 29.66
C PRO A 32 40.71 56.78 30.17
N SER A 33 41.41 57.56 29.34
CA SER A 33 41.72 58.96 29.61
C SER A 33 40.48 59.78 29.95
N ALA A 34 40.62 60.80 30.82
CA ALA A 34 39.58 61.78 31.09
C ALA A 34 39.14 62.59 29.84
N ASP A 35 39.90 62.52 28.75
CA ASP A 35 39.60 63.12 27.43
C ASP A 35 39.08 62.08 26.40
N ALA A 36 38.56 60.93 26.84
CA ALA A 36 38.08 59.87 25.96
C ALA A 36 36.92 60.32 25.04
N VAL A 37 37.11 60.21 23.73
CA VAL A 37 36.05 60.43 22.73
C VAL A 37 35.05 59.28 22.82
N THR A 38 33.77 59.59 23.03
CA THR A 38 32.62 58.68 22.87
C THR A 38 32.13 58.68 21.42
N ILE A 39 31.39 57.64 21.03
CA ILE A 39 30.74 57.59 19.71
C ILE A 39 29.23 57.60 19.91
N LEU A 40 28.55 58.55 19.27
CA LEU A 40 27.09 58.54 19.15
C LEU A 40 26.73 57.84 17.84
N ALA A 41 26.35 56.57 17.92
CA ALA A 41 26.04 55.75 16.75
C ALA A 41 24.53 55.76 16.47
N THR A 42 24.12 56.36 15.36
CA THR A 42 22.73 56.34 14.89
C THR A 42 22.56 55.48 13.65
N ILE A 43 21.44 54.75 13.59
CA ILE A 43 21.05 53.99 12.40
C ILE A 43 19.98 54.80 11.64
N ASP A 44 20.14 54.96 10.33
CA ASP A 44 19.18 55.69 9.50
C ASP A 44 17.80 54.98 9.51
N ALA A 45 16.71 55.74 9.58
CA ALA A 45 15.35 55.19 9.69
C ALA A 45 14.92 54.45 8.40
N ILE A 46 14.30 53.28 8.57
CA ILE A 46 14.02 52.30 7.49
C ILE A 46 12.51 52.29 7.15
N PRO A 47 12.11 52.28 5.85
CA PRO A 47 10.71 52.07 5.44
C PRO A 47 10.19 50.66 5.77
N SER A 48 8.88 50.51 6.04
CA SER A 48 8.29 49.22 6.43
C SER A 48 8.05 48.27 5.24
N ALA A 49 8.27 46.97 5.46
CA ALA A 49 8.07 45.92 4.46
C ALA A 49 6.62 45.35 4.41
N THR A 50 5.78 45.65 5.41
CA THR A 50 4.34 45.35 5.38
C THR A 50 3.53 46.64 5.41
N GLY A 51 2.29 46.58 4.92
CA GLY A 51 1.34 47.70 4.93
C GLY A 51 0.85 48.13 6.32
N ASP A 52 1.36 47.48 7.38
CA ASP A 52 0.88 47.57 8.76
C ASP A 52 1.72 48.53 9.62
N GLY A 53 2.87 48.99 9.11
CA GLY A 53 3.56 50.18 9.61
C GLY A 53 4.48 50.02 10.83
N GLU A 54 4.68 48.81 11.36
CA GLU A 54 5.73 48.58 12.37
C GLU A 54 7.09 48.30 11.69
N ALA A 55 8.06 49.16 11.98
CA ALA A 55 9.44 48.99 11.53
C ALA A 55 10.25 48.21 12.57
N TYR A 56 10.70 47.01 12.23
CA TYR A 56 11.70 46.29 13.02
C TYR A 56 13.06 46.96 12.86
N ALA A 57 13.45 47.78 13.84
CA ALA A 57 14.77 48.35 13.90
C ALA A 57 15.79 47.33 14.44
N PRO A 58 17.06 47.39 13.99
CA PRO A 58 18.17 47.01 14.85
C PRO A 58 18.20 48.05 15.97
N LEU A 59 17.57 47.71 17.10
CA LEU A 59 17.89 48.35 18.37
C LEU A 59 19.28 47.84 18.73
N TRP A 60 20.26 48.74 18.87
CA TRP A 60 21.51 48.40 19.54
C TRP A 60 21.18 47.76 20.90
N GLN A 61 21.95 46.77 21.34
CA GLN A 61 21.77 46.11 22.63
C GLN A 61 22.94 46.42 23.59
N GLU A 62 22.67 46.35 24.89
CA GLU A 62 23.71 46.41 25.93
C GLU A 62 24.77 45.32 25.66
N GLY A 63 26.05 45.74 25.52
CA GLY A 63 27.17 44.87 25.16
C GLY A 63 27.52 44.82 23.67
N ASP A 64 26.78 45.48 22.78
CA ASP A 64 27.13 45.58 21.36
C ASP A 64 28.46 46.31 21.17
N GLN A 65 29.30 45.84 20.23
CA GLN A 65 30.63 46.38 19.96
C GLN A 65 30.81 46.89 18.53
N ILE A 66 31.32 48.11 18.39
CA ILE A 66 31.80 48.68 17.12
C ILE A 66 33.32 48.83 17.15
N VAL A 67 33.95 48.65 16.00
CA VAL A 67 35.37 48.94 15.80
C VAL A 67 35.48 50.07 14.80
N VAL A 68 36.26 51.10 15.15
CA VAL A 68 36.50 52.22 14.26
C VAL A 68 37.98 52.33 13.90
N GLY A 69 38.25 52.39 12.60
CA GLY A 69 39.55 52.55 11.99
C GLY A 69 39.85 54.03 11.72
N TYR A 70 40.96 54.51 12.27
CA TYR A 70 41.49 55.84 11.97
C TYR A 70 43.01 55.79 11.81
N LYS A 71 43.52 56.27 10.67
CA LYS A 71 44.96 56.26 10.30
C LYS A 71 45.68 54.91 10.50
N GLY A 72 44.98 53.80 10.24
CA GLY A 72 45.53 52.44 10.36
C GLY A 72 45.54 51.87 11.78
N ILE A 73 44.94 52.56 12.75
CA ILE A 73 44.72 52.06 14.12
C ILE A 73 43.22 51.75 14.29
N SER A 74 42.91 50.61 14.90
CA SER A 74 41.54 50.20 15.25
C SER A 74 41.27 50.49 16.72
N TYR A 75 40.13 51.12 17.00
CA TYR A 75 39.65 51.48 18.34
C TYR A 75 38.33 50.74 18.58
N VAL A 76 38.22 50.02 19.71
CA VAL A 76 37.04 49.20 20.03
C VAL A 76 36.17 49.90 21.06
N TYR A 77 34.88 49.94 20.80
CA TYR A 77 33.87 50.60 21.62
C TYR A 77 32.70 49.67 21.90
N GLU A 78 32.11 49.79 23.08
CA GLU A 78 30.96 49.01 23.55
C GLU A 78 29.85 49.95 24.04
N THR A 79 28.58 49.62 23.81
CA THR A 79 27.44 50.38 24.35
C THR A 79 26.85 49.70 25.58
N TYR A 80 26.33 50.50 26.50
CA TYR A 80 25.63 50.04 27.71
C TYR A 80 24.12 50.33 27.68
N ASP A 81 23.63 50.92 26.58
CA ASP A 81 22.24 51.32 26.39
C ASP A 81 21.64 50.65 25.16
N ALA A 82 20.32 50.53 25.12
CA ALA A 82 19.60 49.96 23.97
C ALA A 82 18.74 51.01 23.24
N GLY A 83 18.81 51.05 21.90
CA GLY A 83 18.10 52.06 21.10
C GLY A 83 18.57 52.19 19.64
N ASN A 84 17.91 53.05 18.86
CA ASN A 84 18.30 53.37 17.47
C ASN A 84 19.42 54.43 17.38
N GLY A 85 19.74 55.05 18.50
CA GLY A 85 20.82 56.01 18.67
C GLY A 85 21.34 55.91 20.10
N VAL A 86 22.54 55.35 20.27
CA VAL A 86 23.13 55.07 21.59
C VAL A 86 24.57 55.57 21.67
N GLU A 87 25.06 55.77 22.89
CA GLU A 87 26.45 56.09 23.14
C GLU A 87 27.29 54.81 23.27
N PHE A 88 28.40 54.80 22.54
CA PHE A 88 29.42 53.76 22.51
C PHE A 88 30.67 54.32 23.21
N HIS A 89 31.15 53.61 24.22
CA HIS A 89 32.28 54.01 25.06
C HIS A 89 33.52 53.15 24.73
N PRO A 90 34.73 53.73 24.71
CA PRO A 90 35.92 52.99 24.34
C PRO A 90 36.26 51.94 25.42
N MET A 91 36.43 50.69 24.99
CA MET A 91 36.78 49.58 25.91
C MET A 91 38.21 49.67 26.45
N ALA A 92 39.10 50.35 25.72
CA ALA A 92 40.52 50.44 26.03
C ALA A 92 41.15 51.69 25.38
N LEU A 93 41.51 51.60 24.10
CA LEU A 93 42.06 52.72 23.34
C LEU A 93 40.91 53.58 22.78
N SER A 94 40.90 54.88 23.10
CA SER A 94 39.95 55.85 22.51
C SER A 94 40.56 56.58 21.31
N LEU A 95 39.70 57.12 20.43
CA LEU A 95 40.13 58.04 19.38
C LEU A 95 40.82 59.28 19.99
N PRO A 96 41.83 59.86 19.33
CA PRO A 96 42.39 61.15 19.72
C PRO A 96 41.33 62.26 19.65
N ALA A 97 41.26 63.12 20.66
CA ALA A 97 40.31 64.24 20.72
C ALA A 97 40.50 65.28 19.58
N ASP A 98 41.65 65.28 18.91
CA ASP A 98 41.97 66.14 17.76
C ASP A 98 41.90 65.43 16.40
N ALA A 99 41.31 64.22 16.34
CA ALA A 99 41.18 63.45 15.11
C ALA A 99 40.52 64.27 13.98
N ARG A 100 41.17 64.26 12.80
CA ARG A 100 40.70 64.90 11.57
C ARG A 100 40.91 63.99 10.36
N GLY A 101 39.92 63.96 9.47
CA GLY A 101 39.89 63.11 8.27
C GLY A 101 38.85 62.00 8.41
N GLU A 102 38.65 61.25 7.32
CA GLU A 102 37.68 60.16 7.24
C GLU A 102 37.98 59.04 8.26
N VAL A 103 36.92 58.56 8.90
CA VAL A 103 36.93 57.47 9.88
C VAL A 103 36.06 56.35 9.33
N THR A 104 36.56 55.13 9.32
CA THR A 104 35.75 53.96 8.98
C THR A 104 35.26 53.31 10.26
N ALA A 105 33.99 52.89 10.33
CA ALA A 105 33.52 52.07 11.45
C ALA A 105 32.68 50.90 10.96
N TYR A 106 32.83 49.77 11.65
CA TYR A 106 32.12 48.52 11.39
C TYR A 106 31.64 47.90 12.71
N PHE A 107 30.49 47.25 12.65
CA PHE A 107 29.85 46.59 13.79
C PHE A 107 30.22 45.10 13.85
N LYS A 108 30.25 44.52 15.05
CA LYS A 108 30.47 43.09 15.28
C LYS A 108 29.64 42.57 16.46
N ALA A 109 28.62 41.76 16.19
CA ALA A 109 27.79 41.10 17.19
C ALA A 109 27.97 39.55 17.24
N VAL A 110 27.25 38.94 18.18
CA VAL A 110 27.41 37.55 18.67
C VAL A 110 26.08 36.79 18.55
N ASP A 111 26.16 35.46 18.46
CA ASP A 111 25.10 34.44 18.45
C ASP A 111 24.10 34.40 17.26
N GLY A 112 24.30 33.39 16.40
CA GLY A 112 23.44 33.01 15.28
C GLY A 112 24.24 32.24 14.21
N VAL A 113 23.59 31.33 13.46
CA VAL A 113 24.24 30.65 12.31
C VAL A 113 23.88 31.39 11.02
N PHE A 114 24.89 31.89 10.32
CA PHE A 114 24.78 32.64 9.06
C PHE A 114 25.55 31.95 7.93
N ALA A 115 25.09 32.09 6.68
CA ALA A 115 25.81 31.76 5.45
C ALA A 115 26.02 33.06 4.64
N VAL A 116 27.07 33.28 3.82
CA VAL A 116 27.66 32.40 2.79
C VAL A 116 29.16 32.71 2.54
N GLY A 117 29.95 31.70 2.11
CA GLY A 117 30.85 31.89 0.96
C GLY A 117 32.37 31.98 1.14
N ALA A 118 32.89 32.42 2.27
CA ALA A 118 34.35 32.51 2.50
C ALA A 118 34.71 32.37 3.99
N ASP A 119 35.95 31.96 4.27
CA ASP A 119 36.54 31.82 5.62
C ASP A 119 36.34 33.10 6.47
N GLN A 120 35.30 33.14 7.29
CA GLN A 120 35.17 34.12 8.37
C GLN A 120 34.67 33.48 9.66
N THR A 121 35.61 33.28 10.59
CA THR A 121 35.35 32.85 11.95
C THR A 121 34.72 33.98 12.78
N GLY A 122 33.39 34.11 12.65
CA GLY A 122 32.52 34.84 13.58
C GLY A 122 32.29 36.31 13.24
N ALA A 123 31.14 36.61 12.62
CA ALA A 123 30.54 37.94 12.55
C ALA A 123 29.05 37.90 12.18
N THR A 124 28.32 38.92 12.62
CA THR A 124 27.03 39.36 12.06
C THR A 124 27.23 40.25 10.81
N LEU A 125 26.11 40.71 10.24
CA LEU A 125 26.00 41.66 9.12
C LEU A 125 27.11 42.76 9.08
N PRO A 126 27.79 42.95 7.94
CA PRO A 126 28.64 44.12 7.75
C PRO A 126 27.78 45.38 7.60
N MET A 127 27.85 46.26 8.60
CA MET A 127 27.34 47.63 8.53
C MET A 127 28.50 48.59 8.32
N TYR A 128 28.33 49.57 7.43
CA TYR A 128 29.33 50.60 7.16
C TYR A 128 28.84 51.95 7.70
N ALA A 129 29.65 52.59 8.54
CA ALA A 129 29.40 53.96 8.96
C ALA A 129 29.88 54.96 7.91
N TYR A 130 29.05 55.94 7.55
CA TYR A 130 29.42 57.02 6.63
C TYR A 130 29.36 58.40 7.30
N ALA A 131 30.40 59.18 7.01
CA ALA A 131 30.61 60.58 7.38
C ALA A 131 30.72 60.93 8.88
N ALA A 132 31.88 61.48 9.23
CA ALA A 132 32.02 62.52 10.24
C ALA A 132 33.13 63.50 9.79
N ASP A 133 32.85 64.36 8.81
CA ASP A 133 33.78 65.40 8.31
C ASP A 133 33.95 66.60 9.28
N ALA A 134 33.83 66.34 10.59
CA ALA A 134 34.02 67.30 11.67
C ALA A 134 34.93 66.68 12.74
N ALA A 135 35.81 67.50 13.33
CA ALA A 135 36.60 67.07 14.48
C ALA A 135 35.65 66.73 15.66
N PRO A 136 35.97 65.70 16.48
CA PRO A 136 35.15 65.34 17.64
C PRO A 136 34.82 66.57 18.50
N ALA A 137 33.54 66.82 18.74
CA ALA A 137 33.10 67.94 19.54
C ALA A 137 33.28 67.57 21.02
N GLN A 138 34.28 68.19 21.69
CA GLN A 138 34.64 68.01 23.12
C GLN A 138 34.13 66.71 23.75
N GLY A 139 34.67 65.57 23.30
CA GLY A 139 34.39 64.24 23.86
C GLY A 139 33.39 63.36 23.10
N SER A 140 32.87 63.75 21.92
CA SER A 140 31.96 62.89 21.13
C SER A 140 32.15 62.95 19.60
N LEU A 141 31.85 61.84 18.92
CA LEU A 141 31.83 61.68 17.46
C LEU A 141 30.51 61.03 17.01
N GLY A 142 29.72 61.70 16.17
CA GLY A 142 28.50 61.12 15.59
C GLY A 142 28.82 60.25 14.37
N LEU A 143 28.24 59.05 14.28
CA LEU A 143 28.40 58.13 13.14
C LEU A 143 27.04 57.59 12.68
N HIS A 144 26.79 57.64 11.36
CA HIS A 144 25.59 57.09 10.72
C HIS A 144 25.88 55.74 10.09
N PHE A 145 25.26 54.66 10.59
CA PHE A 145 25.46 53.31 10.08
C PHE A 145 24.42 52.92 9.03
N LYS A 146 24.89 52.36 7.89
CA LYS A 146 24.07 51.74 6.85
C LYS A 146 24.31 50.22 6.76
N PRO A 147 23.26 49.40 6.57
CA PRO A 147 23.41 47.96 6.33
C PRO A 147 23.76 47.67 4.87
N LEU A 148 24.59 46.65 4.63
CA LEU A 148 25.02 46.24 3.28
C LEU A 148 24.34 44.96 2.77
N ALA A 149 23.57 44.25 3.61
CA ALA A 149 22.82 43.05 3.26
C ALA A 149 21.52 42.95 4.08
N SER A 150 20.55 42.20 3.60
CA SER A 150 19.35 41.81 4.34
C SER A 150 19.54 40.44 4.98
N VAL A 151 18.83 40.17 6.08
CA VAL A 151 18.69 38.82 6.65
C VAL A 151 17.28 38.33 6.39
N LEU A 152 17.15 37.09 5.90
CA LEU A 152 15.94 36.28 5.96
C LEU A 152 16.11 35.21 7.04
N SER A 153 15.27 35.26 8.07
CA SER A 153 15.27 34.29 9.18
C SER A 153 14.23 33.21 8.97
N LEU A 154 14.66 31.96 8.83
CA LEU A 154 13.76 30.80 8.79
C LEU A 154 13.79 30.09 10.15
N THR A 155 12.66 30.11 10.85
CA THR A 155 12.50 29.32 12.08
C THR A 155 12.01 27.93 11.70
N ILE A 156 12.83 26.94 11.98
CA ILE A 156 12.59 25.55 11.66
C ILE A 156 12.07 24.85 12.92
N GLY A 157 10.91 24.20 12.80
CA GLY A 157 10.22 23.57 13.92
C GLY A 157 10.98 22.39 14.54
N GLU A 158 10.63 22.05 15.78
CA GLU A 158 11.18 20.90 16.49
C GLU A 158 10.79 19.55 15.85
N GLU A 159 11.75 18.65 15.67
CA GLU A 159 11.50 17.23 15.39
C GLU A 159 12.67 16.34 15.82
N ALA A 160 12.49 15.64 16.95
CA ALA A 160 13.54 14.93 17.69
C ALA A 160 14.26 13.77 16.95
N SER A 161 13.89 13.47 15.70
CA SER A 161 14.48 12.39 14.89
C SER A 161 15.12 12.86 13.57
N LYS A 162 15.09 14.16 13.25
CA LYS A 162 15.60 14.68 11.98
C LYS A 162 16.89 15.46 12.16
N THR A 163 17.80 15.27 11.19
CA THR A 163 19.08 15.96 11.09
C THR A 163 19.17 16.61 9.72
N ILE A 164 19.17 17.93 9.68
CA ILE A 164 19.32 18.71 8.45
C ILE A 164 20.77 18.60 7.98
N SER A 165 20.96 18.39 6.67
CA SER A 165 22.24 18.47 5.99
C SER A 165 22.41 19.77 5.20
N LYS A 166 21.34 20.25 4.57
CA LYS A 166 21.37 21.34 3.59
C LYS A 166 20.05 22.11 3.57
N ILE A 167 20.11 23.40 3.29
CA ILE A 167 18.95 24.23 2.92
C ILE A 167 19.29 25.02 1.66
N THR A 168 18.40 25.00 0.67
CA THR A 168 18.50 25.77 -0.57
C THR A 168 17.27 26.66 -0.71
N LEU A 169 17.50 27.95 -0.99
CA LEU A 169 16.48 28.92 -1.35
C LEU A 169 16.61 29.26 -2.83
N GLU A 170 15.50 29.24 -3.55
CA GLU A 170 15.42 29.62 -4.97
C GLU A 170 14.13 30.41 -5.22
N PRO A 171 14.05 31.28 -6.25
CA PRO A 171 12.82 31.92 -6.69
C PRO A 171 11.75 30.89 -7.07
N VAL A 172 10.48 31.22 -6.81
CA VAL A 172 9.36 30.41 -7.33
C VAL A 172 9.25 30.59 -8.86
N ASP A 173 9.47 31.80 -9.36
CA ASP A 173 9.65 32.10 -10.79
C ASP A 173 11.14 32.37 -11.09
N PRO A 174 11.84 31.53 -11.87
CA PRO A 174 13.25 31.74 -12.23
C PRO A 174 13.55 33.06 -12.94
N ASP A 175 12.60 33.63 -13.68
CA ASP A 175 12.76 34.90 -14.39
C ASP A 175 12.31 36.11 -13.53
N GLY A 176 11.77 35.87 -12.33
CA GLY A 176 11.16 36.87 -11.45
C GLY A 176 12.12 37.62 -10.50
N VAL A 177 13.44 37.61 -10.77
CA VAL A 177 14.44 38.23 -9.87
C VAL A 177 15.01 39.52 -10.46
N GLU A 178 14.91 40.63 -9.71
CA GLU A 178 15.67 41.86 -9.96
C GLU A 178 16.80 41.96 -8.94
N GLY A 179 18.04 41.62 -9.32
CA GLY A 179 19.18 41.51 -8.40
C GLY A 179 19.68 40.07 -8.31
N HIS A 180 20.25 39.66 -7.18
CA HIS A 180 20.76 38.30 -6.94
C HIS A 180 20.59 37.86 -5.48
N LEU A 181 20.34 36.57 -5.22
CA LEU A 181 20.27 36.05 -3.84
C LEU A 181 21.66 35.86 -3.22
N ALA A 182 22.63 35.37 -3.99
CA ALA A 182 24.02 35.18 -3.57
C ALA A 182 24.99 35.83 -4.57
N VAL A 183 26.02 36.51 -4.07
CA VAL A 183 27.10 37.05 -4.91
C VAL A 183 28.45 36.90 -4.21
N SER A 184 29.43 36.26 -4.86
CA SER A 184 30.83 36.27 -4.42
C SER A 184 31.50 37.59 -4.81
N GLU A 185 32.32 38.18 -3.94
CA GLU A 185 33.17 39.35 -4.27
C GLU A 185 32.41 40.61 -4.75
N ALA A 186 31.11 40.72 -4.45
CA ALA A 186 30.33 41.93 -4.71
C ALA A 186 30.86 43.15 -3.95
N VAL A 187 30.91 44.29 -4.63
CA VAL A 187 31.16 45.60 -4.02
C VAL A 187 29.83 46.35 -3.92
N VAL A 188 29.31 46.47 -2.69
CA VAL A 188 28.14 47.31 -2.39
C VAL A 188 28.60 48.75 -2.24
N ASP A 189 28.01 49.69 -2.98
CA ASP A 189 28.21 51.13 -2.73
C ASP A 189 27.55 51.51 -1.40
N PRO A 190 28.31 51.87 -0.35
CA PRO A 190 27.74 52.14 0.97
C PRO A 190 26.90 53.43 1.03
N ARG A 191 26.95 54.28 -0.01
CA ARG A 191 26.15 55.51 -0.08
C ARG A 191 24.77 55.25 -0.65
N THR A 192 24.69 54.46 -1.72
CA THR A 192 23.46 54.22 -2.50
C THR A 192 22.81 52.87 -2.25
N GLY A 193 23.53 51.90 -1.67
CA GLY A 193 23.08 50.51 -1.52
C GLY A 193 23.13 49.69 -2.82
N ALA A 194 23.63 50.24 -3.92
CA ALA A 194 23.75 49.54 -5.19
C ALA A 194 24.84 48.47 -5.14
N VAL A 195 24.52 47.25 -5.55
CA VAL A 195 25.47 46.14 -5.67
C VAL A 195 26.15 46.21 -7.03
N THR A 196 27.48 46.24 -7.05
CA THR A 196 28.28 46.09 -8.27
C THR A 196 29.06 44.78 -8.23
N VAL A 197 29.01 44.05 -9.35
CA VAL A 197 29.59 42.72 -9.53
C VAL A 197 30.85 42.86 -10.38
N GLY A 198 31.98 42.31 -9.93
CA GLY A 198 33.24 42.31 -10.68
C GLY A 198 33.21 41.37 -11.89
N GLU A 199 34.12 41.54 -12.85
CA GLU A 199 34.15 40.72 -14.08
C GLU A 199 34.35 39.21 -13.83
N ASP A 200 34.99 38.84 -12.71
CA ASP A 200 35.28 37.45 -12.30
C ASP A 200 34.31 36.90 -11.23
N ALA A 201 33.31 37.68 -10.79
CA ALA A 201 32.44 37.32 -9.68
C ALA A 201 31.30 36.35 -10.09
N ALA A 202 31.08 35.31 -9.27
CA ALA A 202 29.95 34.42 -9.41
C ALA A 202 28.70 35.00 -8.73
N VAL A 203 27.63 35.15 -9.53
CA VAL A 203 26.27 35.46 -9.08
C VAL A 203 25.43 34.20 -9.09
N SER A 204 24.51 34.07 -8.14
CA SER A 204 23.53 32.99 -8.13
C SER A 204 22.20 33.47 -7.58
N ASP A 205 21.15 33.16 -8.33
CA ASP A 205 19.77 33.34 -7.90
C ASP A 205 19.31 32.13 -7.06
N ILE A 206 20.21 31.18 -6.76
CA ILE A 206 19.98 30.06 -5.84
C ILE A 206 20.94 30.19 -4.65
N LEU A 207 20.39 30.36 -3.46
CA LEU A 207 21.14 30.52 -2.22
C LEU A 207 21.19 29.18 -1.48
N THR A 208 22.36 28.54 -1.42
CA THR A 208 22.53 27.23 -0.77
C THR A 208 23.40 27.32 0.49
N MET A 209 22.92 26.71 1.56
CA MET A 209 23.59 26.54 2.83
C MET A 209 23.77 25.05 3.15
N GLU A 210 25.01 24.58 3.15
CA GLU A 210 25.36 23.26 3.71
C GLU A 210 25.56 23.43 5.22
N ILE A 211 24.75 22.73 6.04
CA ILE A 211 24.65 22.94 7.49
C ILE A 211 25.51 21.96 8.31
N GLY A 212 25.94 20.85 7.69
CA GLY A 212 26.60 19.74 8.41
C GLY A 212 25.56 18.81 9.04
N GLU A 213 25.80 18.26 10.24
CA GLU A 213 24.79 17.45 10.95
C GLU A 213 24.08 18.28 12.03
N MET A 214 22.94 18.91 11.71
CA MET A 214 22.15 19.71 12.67
C MET A 214 20.91 18.94 13.13
N SER A 215 20.90 18.49 14.40
CA SER A 215 19.76 17.77 14.99
C SER A 215 18.69 18.71 15.56
N LEU A 216 17.42 18.44 15.22
CA LEU A 216 16.27 19.29 15.53
C LEU A 216 15.56 18.94 16.86
N VAL A 217 16.32 18.82 17.95
CA VAL A 217 15.76 18.52 19.28
C VAL A 217 14.92 19.68 19.85
N GLN A 218 15.15 20.90 19.34
CA GLN A 218 14.38 22.12 19.62
C GLN A 218 14.28 22.92 18.31
N ALA A 219 13.35 23.87 18.24
CA ALA A 219 13.25 24.78 17.11
C ALA A 219 14.56 25.57 16.92
N GLN A 220 14.98 25.75 15.67
CA GLN A 220 16.22 26.47 15.32
C GLN A 220 15.94 27.55 14.28
N THR A 221 16.50 28.75 14.48
CA THR A 221 16.43 29.83 13.49
C THR A 221 17.71 29.84 12.65
N VAL A 222 17.55 29.70 11.33
CA VAL A 222 18.64 29.77 10.34
C VAL A 222 18.55 31.11 9.62
N ASN A 223 19.67 31.83 9.55
CA ASN A 223 19.73 33.17 8.96
C ASN A 223 20.45 33.16 7.61
N PHE A 224 19.76 33.61 6.58
CA PHE A 224 20.28 33.75 5.23
C PHE A 224 20.64 35.21 4.95
N LEU A 225 21.88 35.48 4.55
CA LEU A 225 22.30 36.80 4.06
C LEU A 225 21.92 36.91 2.58
N ILE A 226 21.12 37.93 2.25
CA ILE A 226 20.66 38.25 0.89
C ILE A 226 21.21 39.62 0.52
N ALA A 227 21.66 39.79 -0.72
CA ALA A 227 22.18 41.07 -1.19
C ALA A 227 21.11 42.18 -1.12
N SER A 228 21.49 43.35 -0.60
CA SER A 228 20.57 44.49 -0.54
C SER A 228 20.26 45.00 -1.94
N GLY A 229 18.99 45.33 -2.21
CA GLY A 229 18.48 45.76 -3.51
C GLY A 229 17.83 44.65 -4.32
N THR A 230 17.96 43.38 -3.92
CA THR A 230 17.33 42.26 -4.62
C THR A 230 15.80 42.26 -4.44
N LYS A 231 15.05 41.97 -5.50
CA LYS A 231 13.62 41.67 -5.45
C LYS A 231 13.31 40.32 -6.05
N VAL A 232 12.24 39.69 -5.56
CA VAL A 232 11.72 38.41 -6.06
C VAL A 232 10.21 38.51 -6.22
N GLU A 233 9.71 38.41 -7.46
CA GLU A 233 8.29 38.29 -7.77
C GLU A 233 7.81 36.86 -7.50
N GLY A 234 6.62 36.71 -6.89
CA GLY A 234 5.98 35.41 -6.65
C GLY A 234 6.43 34.66 -5.40
N GLY A 235 7.58 35.04 -4.81
CA GLY A 235 8.10 34.49 -3.55
C GLY A 235 9.32 33.57 -3.70
N LEU A 236 9.73 32.95 -2.59
CA LEU A 236 10.91 32.08 -2.50
C LEU A 236 10.51 30.66 -2.13
N LYS A 237 11.12 29.66 -2.75
CA LYS A 237 11.01 28.24 -2.45
C LYS A 237 12.18 27.80 -1.57
N ALA A 238 11.87 27.28 -0.38
CA ALA A 238 12.85 26.75 0.58
C ALA A 238 12.88 25.23 0.57
N THR A 239 14.00 24.64 0.19
CA THR A 239 14.25 23.19 0.12
C THR A 239 15.21 22.76 1.23
N ILE A 240 14.72 22.03 2.25
CA ILE A 240 15.54 21.42 3.31
C ILE A 240 15.86 19.97 2.93
N SER A 241 17.13 19.60 2.84
CA SER A 241 17.57 18.19 2.76
C SER A 241 18.04 17.69 4.14
N CYS A 242 17.74 16.44 4.46
CA CYS A 242 18.20 15.75 5.67
C CYS A 242 19.26 14.69 5.34
N THR A 243 20.04 14.28 6.35
CA THR A 243 21.09 13.25 6.20
C THR A 243 20.56 11.86 5.88
N ASP A 244 19.28 11.58 6.16
CA ASP A 244 18.59 10.33 5.80
C ASP A 244 18.07 10.30 4.34
N GLY A 245 18.31 11.36 3.57
CA GLY A 245 17.85 11.51 2.20
C GLY A 245 16.42 12.03 2.04
N SER A 246 15.72 12.35 3.14
CA SER A 246 14.44 13.07 3.05
C SER A 246 14.64 14.54 2.66
N VAL A 247 13.70 15.07 1.89
CA VAL A 247 13.70 16.45 1.40
C VAL A 247 12.33 17.06 1.65
N PHE A 248 12.32 18.28 2.18
CA PHE A 248 11.12 19.07 2.45
C PHE A 248 11.19 20.36 1.66
N VAL A 249 10.06 20.81 1.11
CA VAL A 249 9.99 22.05 0.34
C VAL A 249 8.82 22.89 0.84
N LYS A 250 9.02 24.20 0.93
CA LYS A 250 7.96 25.17 1.27
C LYS A 250 8.09 26.45 0.44
N ASN A 251 6.98 26.90 -0.13
CA ASN A 251 6.88 28.26 -0.69
C ASN A 251 6.75 29.27 0.45
N LEU A 252 7.57 30.32 0.38
CA LEU A 252 7.62 31.46 1.29
C LEU A 252 7.17 32.70 0.51
N PHE A 253 6.36 33.56 1.13
CA PHE A 253 5.88 34.80 0.51
C PHE A 253 5.07 34.59 -0.78
N GLU A 254 4.36 33.46 -0.86
CA GLU A 254 3.60 33.05 -2.04
C GLU A 254 2.63 34.16 -2.51
N THR A 255 2.67 34.46 -3.82
CA THR A 255 1.94 35.56 -4.50
C THR A 255 2.35 36.98 -4.13
N GLN A 256 3.43 37.19 -3.37
CA GLN A 256 3.92 38.52 -2.98
C GLN A 256 5.19 38.91 -3.75
N GLU A 257 5.38 40.21 -3.99
CA GLU A 257 6.68 40.77 -4.38
C GLU A 257 7.51 40.98 -3.11
N VAL A 258 8.68 40.37 -3.03
CA VAL A 258 9.58 40.49 -1.87
C VAL A 258 10.78 41.34 -2.25
N ALA A 259 10.89 42.54 -1.67
CA ALA A 259 12.02 43.44 -1.90
C ALA A 259 12.95 43.50 -0.67
N PHE A 260 14.21 43.10 -0.86
CA PHE A 260 15.26 43.06 0.15
C PHE A 260 16.06 44.38 0.17
N ALA A 261 15.43 45.47 0.64
CA ALA A 261 16.05 46.80 0.67
C ALA A 261 16.39 47.24 2.11
N GLY A 262 17.67 47.16 2.49
CA GLY A 262 18.12 47.54 3.85
C GLY A 262 17.90 46.44 4.90
N ASN A 263 18.03 46.81 6.18
CA ASN A 263 18.21 45.82 7.25
C ASN A 263 16.94 45.03 7.56
N CYS A 264 17.14 43.72 7.79
CA CYS A 264 16.21 42.82 8.49
C CYS A 264 14.81 42.68 7.87
N VAL A 265 14.68 41.82 6.85
CA VAL A 265 13.40 41.14 6.57
C VAL A 265 13.23 40.05 7.64
N GLY A 266 12.80 40.48 8.84
CA GLY A 266 12.45 39.65 9.97
C GLY A 266 11.16 38.84 9.76
N ALA A 267 10.93 38.35 8.55
CA ALA A 267 9.84 37.46 8.23
C ALA A 267 10.16 36.05 8.69
N ALA A 268 10.09 35.85 10.01
CA ALA A 268 10.16 34.55 10.66
C ALA A 268 9.04 33.65 10.11
N THR A 269 9.36 32.92 9.04
CA THR A 269 8.43 31.95 8.45
C THR A 269 8.71 30.61 9.08
N GLU A 270 7.74 30.08 9.83
CA GLU A 270 7.88 28.78 10.45
C GLU A 270 7.84 27.67 9.39
N LEU A 271 8.97 26.96 9.21
CA LEU A 271 9.02 25.70 8.49
C LEU A 271 8.72 24.57 9.49
N PHE A 272 7.46 24.16 9.53
CA PHE A 272 7.06 22.92 10.17
C PHE A 272 7.24 21.75 9.21
N PHE A 273 7.98 20.72 9.63
CA PHE A 273 7.99 19.40 8.98
C PHE A 273 6.64 18.67 9.07
N ARG A 274 5.69 19.26 9.80
CA ARG A 274 4.46 18.67 10.31
C ARG A 274 3.29 19.62 10.11
N LEU A 275 2.49 19.38 9.07
CA LEU A 275 1.24 20.07 8.81
C LEU A 275 0.17 19.58 9.80
N ARG A 276 -0.63 20.50 10.34
CA ARG A 276 -1.74 20.20 11.26
C ARG A 276 -3.04 20.59 10.58
N ILE A 277 -3.91 19.62 10.31
CA ILE A 277 -5.18 19.83 9.62
C ILE A 277 -6.31 19.74 10.65
N ALA A 278 -7.01 20.85 10.86
CA ALA A 278 -8.16 20.93 11.77
C ALA A 278 -9.45 21.37 11.05
N THR A 279 -9.35 21.89 9.82
CA THR A 279 -10.45 22.44 9.04
C THR A 279 -10.45 21.94 7.58
N TYR A 280 -11.53 22.24 6.87
CA TYR A 280 -11.62 22.01 5.43
C TYR A 280 -10.62 22.87 4.64
N GLU A 281 -10.43 24.12 5.08
CA GLU A 281 -9.49 25.07 4.50
C GLU A 281 -8.05 24.54 4.60
N ASP A 282 -7.62 24.00 5.75
CA ASP A 282 -6.29 23.38 5.90
C ASP A 282 -6.10 22.20 4.94
N MET A 283 -7.16 21.40 4.73
CA MET A 283 -7.15 20.26 3.81
C MET A 283 -7.01 20.68 2.35
N VAL A 284 -7.67 21.78 1.95
CA VAL A 284 -7.54 22.35 0.60
C VAL A 284 -6.11 22.85 0.36
N ASN A 285 -5.54 23.59 1.31
CA ASN A 285 -4.17 24.11 1.20
C ASN A 285 -3.15 22.96 1.09
N PHE A 286 -3.27 21.93 1.94
CA PHE A 286 -2.44 20.72 1.87
C PHE A 286 -2.53 20.01 0.50
N ALA A 287 -3.73 19.93 -0.08
CA ALA A 287 -3.91 19.31 -1.40
C ALA A 287 -3.27 20.13 -2.53
N GLN A 288 -3.25 21.47 -2.41
CA GLN A 288 -2.55 22.37 -3.33
C GLN A 288 -1.03 22.22 -3.20
N GLU A 289 -0.46 22.24 -1.98
CA GLU A 289 0.98 22.01 -1.75
C GLU A 289 1.48 20.68 -2.34
N CYS A 290 0.63 19.65 -2.40
CA CYS A 290 0.95 18.35 -2.99
C CYS A 290 0.91 18.30 -4.54
N ALA A 291 0.37 19.33 -5.20
CA ALA A 291 0.34 19.41 -6.66
C ALA A 291 1.69 19.90 -7.21
N ASP A 292 2.36 20.80 -6.50
CA ASP A 292 3.60 21.49 -6.93
C ASP A 292 4.89 20.76 -6.52
N ASP A 293 4.84 19.42 -6.44
CA ASP A 293 5.95 18.46 -6.17
C ASP A 293 6.62 18.53 -4.76
N ASN A 294 5.88 18.99 -3.73
CA ASN A 294 6.43 19.24 -2.39
C ASN A 294 6.04 18.20 -1.30
N GLY A 295 5.39 17.09 -1.69
CA GLY A 295 4.57 16.24 -0.80
C GLY A 295 5.24 15.46 0.35
N GLY A 296 6.48 15.74 0.75
CA GLY A 296 7.27 14.97 1.74
C GLY A 296 6.90 15.18 3.22
N ALA A 297 5.94 16.07 3.50
CA ALA A 297 5.56 16.47 4.86
C ALA A 297 4.95 15.32 5.70
N ILE A 298 5.07 15.45 7.02
CA ILE A 298 4.22 14.74 7.96
C ILE A 298 2.92 15.55 8.09
N VAL A 299 1.78 14.88 8.09
CA VAL A 299 0.45 15.51 8.13
C VAL A 299 -0.33 14.86 9.26
N ASP A 300 -0.66 15.64 10.29
CA ASP A 300 -1.44 15.19 11.44
C ASP A 300 -2.84 15.80 11.38
N LEU A 301 -3.88 14.96 11.26
CA LEU A 301 -5.24 15.43 11.57
C LEU A 301 -5.33 15.75 13.07
N GLN A 302 -5.96 16.89 13.40
CA GLN A 302 -6.25 17.32 14.78
C GLN A 302 -7.77 17.41 15.08
N ALA A 303 -8.61 17.28 14.06
CA ALA A 303 -10.05 17.28 14.18
C ALA A 303 -10.69 16.42 13.07
N ASP A 304 -11.98 16.12 13.22
CA ASP A 304 -12.77 15.48 12.17
C ASP A 304 -13.15 16.51 11.10
N ILE A 305 -12.84 16.20 9.84
CA ILE A 305 -12.95 17.12 8.70
C ILE A 305 -14.26 16.90 7.93
N ASP A 306 -15.12 17.91 7.91
CA ASP A 306 -16.30 17.98 7.05
C ASP A 306 -15.90 18.50 5.66
N MET A 307 -15.94 17.65 4.63
CA MET A 307 -15.65 18.02 3.24
C MET A 307 -16.83 18.71 2.54
N ARG A 308 -17.90 19.03 3.28
CA ARG A 308 -19.04 19.89 2.87
C ARG A 308 -19.82 19.41 1.64
N ASN A 309 -19.57 18.19 1.15
CA ASN A 309 -20.09 17.66 -0.12
C ASN A 309 -19.75 18.54 -1.34
N VAL A 310 -18.74 19.40 -1.24
CA VAL A 310 -18.24 20.19 -2.38
C VAL A 310 -17.30 19.33 -3.24
N PRO A 311 -17.25 19.53 -4.57
CA PRO A 311 -16.37 18.76 -5.45
C PRO A 311 -14.92 18.76 -4.97
N TRP A 312 -14.34 17.58 -4.83
CA TRP A 312 -12.96 17.38 -4.40
C TRP A 312 -12.08 16.97 -5.59
N THR A 313 -11.00 17.73 -5.81
CA THR A 313 -9.93 17.34 -6.72
C THR A 313 -8.99 16.38 -5.97
N PRO A 314 -8.72 15.17 -6.49
CA PRO A 314 -7.83 14.21 -5.83
C PRO A 314 -6.42 14.77 -5.59
N ILE A 315 -5.82 14.45 -4.45
CA ILE A 315 -4.43 14.83 -4.14
C ILE A 315 -3.47 14.11 -5.10
N GLU A 316 -2.73 14.84 -5.93
CA GLU A 316 -2.05 14.26 -7.08
C GLU A 316 -0.83 13.39 -6.74
N ASN A 317 0.16 13.90 -5.99
CA ASN A 317 1.46 13.24 -5.78
C ASN A 317 1.93 13.25 -4.31
N PHE A 318 1.17 12.63 -3.41
CA PHE A 318 1.55 12.59 -1.99
C PHE A 318 2.75 11.65 -1.74
N THR A 319 3.85 12.14 -1.15
CA THR A 319 5.10 11.39 -0.88
C THR A 319 5.44 11.20 0.60
N GLY A 320 4.75 11.89 1.51
CA GLY A 320 5.08 12.00 2.94
C GLY A 320 4.39 10.99 3.85
N THR A 321 3.95 11.43 5.04
CA THR A 321 3.24 10.58 6.02
C THR A 321 1.94 11.24 6.49
N PHE A 322 0.79 10.67 6.16
CA PHE A 322 -0.52 11.18 6.56
C PHE A 322 -1.07 10.38 7.75
N ASN A 323 -0.98 10.96 8.95
CA ASN A 323 -1.52 10.42 10.18
C ASN A 323 -2.95 10.94 10.41
N GLY A 324 -3.92 10.04 10.29
CA GLY A 324 -5.30 10.34 10.64
C GLY A 324 -5.54 10.52 12.14
N ASN A 325 -4.66 10.00 13.01
CA ASN A 325 -4.81 10.05 14.47
C ASN A 325 -6.18 9.56 15.01
N GLY A 326 -6.87 8.70 14.26
CA GLY A 326 -8.23 8.23 14.55
C GLY A 326 -9.36 9.17 14.13
N HIS A 327 -9.04 10.29 13.47
CA HIS A 327 -10.01 11.27 12.97
C HIS A 327 -10.74 10.82 11.70
N ARG A 328 -11.85 11.51 11.45
CA ARG A 328 -12.81 11.23 10.39
C ARG A 328 -12.71 12.27 9.28
N ILE A 329 -12.86 11.85 8.03
CA ILE A 329 -13.07 12.71 6.87
C ILE A 329 -14.39 12.28 6.23
N TYR A 330 -15.38 13.18 6.16
CA TYR A 330 -16.75 12.84 5.76
C TYR A 330 -17.37 13.89 4.83
N ASN A 331 -18.53 13.58 4.24
CA ASN A 331 -19.16 14.35 3.16
C ASN A 331 -18.24 14.55 1.91
N ILE A 332 -17.51 13.51 1.51
CA ILE A 332 -16.53 13.52 0.40
C ILE A 332 -17.23 13.44 -0.96
N ASN A 333 -16.90 14.32 -1.89
CA ASN A 333 -17.53 14.33 -3.22
C ASN A 333 -16.50 14.30 -4.35
N VAL A 334 -16.04 13.10 -4.71
CA VAL A 334 -15.17 12.89 -5.88
C VAL A 334 -16.03 12.39 -7.04
N SER A 335 -15.99 13.10 -8.17
CA SER A 335 -16.59 12.69 -9.44
C SER A 335 -15.63 13.02 -10.58
N ALA A 336 -14.64 12.15 -10.79
CA ALA A 336 -13.57 12.37 -11.74
C ALA A 336 -13.96 11.89 -13.15
N ASP A 337 -13.65 12.70 -14.16
CA ASP A 337 -13.66 12.38 -15.59
C ASP A 337 -12.26 12.03 -16.14
N GLY A 338 -11.26 11.97 -15.26
CA GLY A 338 -9.89 11.51 -15.54
C GLY A 338 -9.63 10.04 -15.19
N ARG A 339 -8.37 9.61 -15.33
CA ARG A 339 -7.93 8.22 -15.09
C ARG A 339 -7.86 7.81 -13.62
N TYR A 340 -7.82 8.75 -12.69
CA TYR A 340 -7.65 8.51 -11.26
C TYR A 340 -8.82 9.13 -10.50
N ALA A 341 -9.54 8.34 -9.70
CA ALA A 341 -10.61 8.79 -8.83
C ALA A 341 -10.36 8.32 -7.39
N GLY A 342 -10.11 9.27 -6.50
CA GLY A 342 -9.93 9.00 -5.08
C GLY A 342 -9.82 10.26 -4.26
N PHE A 343 -9.67 10.13 -2.95
CA PHE A 343 -9.25 11.25 -2.11
C PHE A 343 -7.80 11.63 -2.44
N PHE A 344 -6.96 10.60 -2.64
CA PHE A 344 -5.63 10.69 -3.23
C PHE A 344 -5.64 10.03 -4.62
N ALA A 345 -5.08 10.68 -5.64
CA ALA A 345 -4.81 10.04 -6.92
C ALA A 345 -3.59 9.12 -6.82
N TYR A 346 -2.47 9.63 -6.30
CA TYR A 346 -1.25 8.84 -6.13
C TYR A 346 -0.61 9.06 -4.75
N ALA A 347 -0.51 7.98 -3.97
CA ALA A 347 0.18 7.94 -2.68
C ALA A 347 1.50 7.15 -2.79
N LYS A 348 2.59 7.87 -3.01
CA LYS A 348 3.97 7.37 -2.79
C LYS A 348 4.36 7.42 -1.31
N GLY A 349 3.66 8.23 -0.51
CA GLY A 349 3.77 8.33 0.95
C GLY A 349 2.93 7.31 1.72
N ALA A 350 3.13 7.24 3.03
CA ALA A 350 2.36 6.38 3.94
C ALA A 350 1.07 7.07 4.43
N ILE A 351 0.00 6.30 4.61
CA ILE A 351 -1.29 6.80 5.14
C ILE A 351 -1.73 5.88 6.28
N SER A 352 -2.00 6.46 7.45
CA SER A 352 -2.31 5.74 8.69
C SER A 352 -3.59 6.23 9.37
N ASP A 353 -4.29 5.33 10.05
CA ASP A 353 -5.25 5.59 11.14
C ASP A 353 -6.31 6.68 10.88
N VAL A 354 -6.93 6.64 9.69
CA VAL A 354 -7.96 7.59 9.23
C VAL A 354 -9.26 6.87 8.85
N VAL A 355 -10.40 7.50 9.14
CA VAL A 355 -11.74 6.99 8.77
C VAL A 355 -12.38 7.89 7.70
N PHE A 356 -12.69 7.34 6.53
CA PHE A 356 -13.35 8.05 5.43
C PHE A 356 -14.84 7.71 5.32
N GLY A 357 -15.68 8.70 5.04
CA GLY A 357 -17.10 8.53 4.70
C GLY A 357 -18.05 8.30 5.88
N SER A 358 -17.61 8.61 7.10
CA SER A 358 -18.39 8.39 8.32
C SER A 358 -18.25 9.56 9.29
N LYS A 359 -19.37 10.16 9.70
CA LYS A 359 -19.40 11.25 10.68
C LYS A 359 -19.30 10.76 12.13
N ASP A 360 -19.77 9.54 12.42
CA ASP A 360 -19.68 8.93 13.75
C ASP A 360 -18.48 7.97 13.90
N GLY A 361 -17.89 7.52 12.79
CA GLY A 361 -16.80 6.55 12.72
C GLY A 361 -17.25 5.09 12.64
N THR A 362 -18.55 4.84 12.52
CA THR A 362 -19.20 3.51 12.59
C THR A 362 -20.23 3.24 11.49
N SER A 363 -20.81 4.30 10.89
CA SER A 363 -21.84 4.21 9.86
C SER A 363 -21.55 5.15 8.68
N TYR A 364 -22.03 4.79 7.48
CA TYR A 364 -21.91 5.63 6.29
C TYR A 364 -22.69 6.94 6.48
N ASP A 365 -22.06 8.08 6.15
CA ASP A 365 -22.64 9.42 6.31
C ASP A 365 -23.83 9.74 5.38
N GLY A 366 -24.12 8.87 4.40
CA GLY A 366 -25.22 9.03 3.47
C GLY A 366 -24.96 9.98 2.29
N THR A 367 -23.76 10.57 2.19
CA THR A 367 -23.43 11.56 1.14
C THR A 367 -22.09 11.32 0.45
N SER A 368 -21.10 10.76 1.16
CA SER A 368 -19.76 10.55 0.61
C SER A 368 -19.77 9.61 -0.59
N ARG A 369 -18.97 9.91 -1.62
CA ARG A 369 -18.84 9.09 -2.83
C ARG A 369 -17.50 9.28 -3.53
N ILE A 370 -17.06 8.24 -4.23
CA ILE A 370 -16.00 8.30 -5.25
C ILE A 370 -16.55 7.70 -6.54
N GLU A 371 -16.76 8.55 -7.54
CA GLU A 371 -17.23 8.17 -8.87
C GLU A 371 -16.13 8.41 -9.92
N LEU A 372 -15.86 7.40 -10.77
CA LEU A 372 -15.01 7.52 -11.96
C LEU A 372 -15.87 7.39 -13.21
N LYS A 373 -15.89 8.45 -14.03
CA LYS A 373 -16.72 8.59 -15.24
C LYS A 373 -15.84 8.80 -16.47
N TYR A 374 -15.05 7.79 -16.82
CA TYR A 374 -14.03 7.90 -17.86
C TYR A 374 -14.48 7.27 -19.19
N SER A 375 -14.45 8.06 -20.25
CA SER A 375 -14.56 7.59 -21.64
C SER A 375 -13.26 7.93 -22.35
N ALA A 376 -12.66 6.95 -23.02
CA ALA A 376 -11.33 7.06 -23.58
C ALA A 376 -11.35 6.73 -25.06
N ASP A 377 -10.57 7.43 -25.88
CA ASP A 377 -10.42 7.02 -27.28
C ASP A 377 -9.47 5.85 -27.50
N THR A 378 -8.68 5.50 -26.48
CA THR A 378 -7.67 4.43 -26.51
C THR A 378 -7.72 3.56 -25.25
N ASP A 379 -7.25 2.31 -25.39
CA ASP A 379 -7.05 1.38 -24.27
C ASP A 379 -6.19 2.00 -23.17
N THR A 380 -6.76 2.21 -21.98
CA THR A 380 -6.06 2.87 -20.86
C THR A 380 -6.42 2.24 -19.52
N TRP A 381 -5.49 2.25 -18.56
CA TRP A 381 -5.76 1.88 -17.17
C TRP A 381 -6.40 3.03 -16.39
N CYS A 382 -7.45 2.71 -15.66
CA CYS A 382 -8.20 3.61 -14.80
C CYS A 382 -8.15 3.10 -13.36
N TYR A 383 -8.13 3.99 -12.38
CA TYR A 383 -7.81 3.69 -10.99
C TYR A 383 -8.84 4.33 -10.06
N ALA A 384 -9.45 3.54 -9.17
CA ALA A 384 -10.48 4.04 -8.26
C ALA A 384 -10.40 3.43 -6.85
N GLY A 385 -10.55 4.27 -5.83
CA GLY A 385 -10.58 3.92 -4.40
C GLY A 385 -10.32 5.15 -3.53
N ILE A 386 -10.32 5.05 -2.19
CA ILE A 386 -9.86 6.17 -1.32
C ILE A 386 -8.49 6.69 -1.81
N VAL A 387 -7.61 5.76 -2.18
CA VAL A 387 -6.36 6.02 -2.89
C VAL A 387 -6.45 5.37 -4.26
N ALA A 388 -6.38 6.12 -5.36
CA ALA A 388 -6.50 5.50 -6.68
C ALA A 388 -5.29 4.58 -6.98
N GLN A 389 -4.07 5.03 -6.67
CA GLN A 389 -2.86 4.19 -6.69
C GLN A 389 -1.98 4.46 -5.46
N SER A 390 -1.41 3.41 -4.85
CA SER A 390 -0.39 3.54 -3.79
C SER A 390 0.86 2.73 -4.10
N ASN A 391 2.02 3.31 -3.79
CA ASN A 391 3.33 2.66 -3.88
C ASN A 391 3.97 2.37 -2.50
N ASN A 392 3.22 2.52 -1.41
CA ASN A 392 3.78 2.51 -0.04
C ASN A 392 2.77 1.90 0.95
N THR A 393 2.75 2.37 2.19
CA THR A 393 2.11 1.72 3.34
C THR A 393 0.77 2.35 3.66
N LEU A 394 -0.29 1.53 3.70
CA LEU A 394 -1.63 1.91 4.13
C LEU A 394 -1.96 1.12 5.41
N THR A 395 -2.09 1.80 6.55
CA THR A 395 -2.29 1.16 7.87
C THR A 395 -3.55 1.67 8.54
N GLY A 396 -4.42 0.80 9.04
CA GLY A 396 -5.61 1.22 9.80
C GLY A 396 -6.68 2.01 9.02
N VAL A 397 -6.46 2.24 7.70
CA VAL A 397 -7.36 3.02 6.85
C VAL A 397 -8.73 2.35 6.80
N THR A 398 -9.76 3.08 7.23
CA THR A 398 -11.15 2.61 7.23
C THR A 398 -11.98 3.43 6.25
N SER A 399 -12.74 2.78 5.36
CA SER A 399 -13.61 3.44 4.39
C SER A 399 -15.05 2.98 4.53
N PHE A 400 -15.97 3.94 4.62
CA PHE A 400 -17.41 3.76 4.39
C PHE A 400 -17.85 4.29 3.03
N VAL A 401 -16.93 4.86 2.24
CA VAL A 401 -17.22 5.55 0.98
C VAL A 401 -17.56 4.54 -0.12
N PRO A 402 -18.74 4.62 -0.76
CA PRO A 402 -19.02 3.88 -1.98
C PRO A 402 -18.09 4.30 -3.11
N VAL A 403 -17.53 3.32 -3.82
CA VAL A 403 -16.65 3.50 -4.98
C VAL A 403 -17.36 2.92 -6.21
N THR A 404 -17.64 3.78 -7.18
CA THR A 404 -18.36 3.39 -8.41
C THR A 404 -17.58 3.80 -9.64
N VAL A 405 -17.23 2.82 -10.47
CA VAL A 405 -16.68 3.06 -11.81
C VAL A 405 -17.79 2.90 -12.85
N THR A 406 -18.01 3.95 -13.66
CA THR A 406 -18.88 3.92 -14.84
C THR A 406 -18.04 4.37 -16.04
N ALA A 407 -17.49 3.42 -16.78
CA ALA A 407 -16.53 3.72 -17.84
C ALA A 407 -16.90 3.11 -19.19
N ASP A 408 -16.31 3.62 -20.27
CA ASP A 408 -16.54 3.05 -21.60
C ASP A 408 -15.76 1.75 -21.85
N SER A 409 -15.97 1.15 -23.02
CA SER A 409 -15.36 -0.12 -23.43
C SER A 409 -13.83 -0.11 -23.60
N ARG A 410 -13.15 1.03 -23.38
CA ARG A 410 -11.69 1.19 -23.55
C ARG A 410 -10.96 1.43 -22.20
N CYS A 411 -11.69 1.59 -21.10
CA CYS A 411 -11.15 1.78 -19.75
C CYS A 411 -10.92 0.46 -18.97
N LYS A 412 -9.66 0.06 -18.83
CA LYS A 412 -9.23 -1.08 -18.00
C LYS A 412 -9.19 -0.67 -16.53
N SER A 413 -10.23 -0.99 -15.79
CA SER A 413 -10.45 -0.48 -14.43
C SER A 413 -9.74 -1.33 -13.35
N ARG A 414 -9.10 -0.63 -12.41
CA ARG A 414 -8.50 -1.14 -11.18
C ARG A 414 -9.21 -0.45 -10.02
N THR A 415 -10.12 -1.16 -9.36
CA THR A 415 -11.08 -0.59 -8.41
C THR A 415 -10.97 -1.29 -7.06
N GLY A 416 -10.63 -0.55 -6.01
CA GLY A 416 -10.64 -0.99 -4.62
C GLY A 416 -11.52 -0.09 -3.77
N GLY A 417 -12.09 -0.61 -2.67
CA GLY A 417 -12.74 0.23 -1.66
C GLY A 417 -11.73 1.09 -0.88
N ILE A 418 -10.49 0.61 -0.73
CA ILE A 418 -9.37 1.35 -0.15
C ILE A 418 -8.40 1.83 -1.24
N VAL A 419 -7.86 0.91 -2.05
CA VAL A 419 -6.84 1.25 -3.06
C VAL A 419 -7.14 0.64 -4.43
N GLY A 420 -7.13 1.45 -5.49
CA GLY A 420 -7.32 0.94 -6.86
C GLY A 420 -6.19 0.00 -7.27
N SER A 421 -4.93 0.42 -7.06
CA SER A 421 -3.73 -0.35 -7.37
C SER A 421 -2.67 -0.20 -6.28
N LEU A 422 -2.26 -1.30 -5.65
CA LEU A 422 -1.13 -1.37 -4.72
C LEU A 422 0.10 -1.88 -5.46
N TYR A 423 1.17 -1.08 -5.55
CA TYR A 423 2.37 -1.39 -6.32
C TYR A 423 3.62 -1.37 -5.43
N ASN A 424 4.26 -2.52 -5.16
CA ASN A 424 5.34 -2.64 -4.16
C ASN A 424 4.96 -2.17 -2.73
N GLY A 425 3.67 -1.91 -2.45
CA GLY A 425 3.19 -1.35 -1.19
C GLY A 425 2.89 -2.39 -0.10
N LYS A 426 2.40 -1.92 1.04
CA LYS A 426 1.95 -2.74 2.17
C LYS A 426 0.60 -2.26 2.68
N MET A 427 -0.24 -3.18 3.12
CA MET A 427 -1.52 -2.87 3.77
C MET A 427 -1.63 -3.64 5.08
N SER A 428 -1.98 -2.96 6.17
CA SER A 428 -2.23 -3.58 7.46
C SER A 428 -3.50 -3.03 8.11
N GLY A 429 -4.35 -3.90 8.65
CA GLY A 429 -5.51 -3.50 9.46
C GLY A 429 -6.60 -2.70 8.73
N CYS A 430 -6.53 -2.55 7.40
CA CYS A 430 -7.42 -1.71 6.61
C CYS A 430 -8.83 -2.31 6.51
N ARG A 431 -9.88 -1.48 6.54
CA ARG A 431 -11.28 -1.92 6.61
C ARG A 431 -12.16 -1.22 5.58
N ASN A 432 -12.82 -1.96 4.70
CA ASN A 432 -13.84 -1.41 3.82
C ASN A 432 -15.25 -1.80 4.26
N TYR A 433 -16.16 -0.84 4.30
CA TYR A 433 -17.61 -0.99 4.50
C TYR A 433 -18.40 -0.40 3.32
N GLY A 434 -17.78 0.47 2.51
CA GLY A 434 -18.40 1.05 1.32
C GLY A 434 -18.66 0.02 0.23
N ALA A 435 -19.75 0.17 -0.51
CA ALA A 435 -20.02 -0.67 -1.67
C ALA A 435 -19.01 -0.37 -2.78
N VAL A 436 -18.40 -1.42 -3.35
CA VAL A 436 -17.47 -1.29 -4.48
C VAL A 436 -18.14 -1.83 -5.73
N SER A 437 -18.26 -1.00 -6.76
CA SER A 437 -19.08 -1.30 -7.93
C SER A 437 -18.40 -0.88 -9.23
N ASN A 438 -18.61 -1.68 -10.27
CA ASN A 438 -18.12 -1.39 -11.60
C ASN A 438 -19.21 -1.71 -12.65
N VAL A 439 -19.56 -0.67 -13.40
CA VAL A 439 -20.64 -0.63 -14.39
C VAL A 439 -20.08 -0.09 -15.72
N ALA A 440 -18.95 -0.65 -16.16
CA ALA A 440 -18.27 -0.24 -17.40
C ALA A 440 -18.72 -1.02 -18.64
N THR A 441 -19.17 -0.34 -19.70
CA THR A 441 -19.65 -0.99 -20.94
C THR A 441 -18.62 -1.95 -21.54
N ALA A 442 -19.08 -3.06 -22.12
CA ALA A 442 -18.24 -4.22 -22.39
C ALA A 442 -17.09 -3.94 -23.37
N GLY A 443 -15.85 -4.32 -23.01
CA GLY A 443 -14.71 -4.30 -23.93
C GLY A 443 -13.36 -4.73 -23.37
N VAL A 444 -13.08 -4.46 -22.08
CA VAL A 444 -11.72 -4.61 -21.52
C VAL A 444 -11.68 -5.11 -20.07
N ALA A 445 -10.52 -5.65 -19.67
CA ALA A 445 -10.29 -6.26 -18.37
C ALA A 445 -10.47 -5.29 -17.20
N SER A 446 -11.24 -5.75 -16.21
CA SER A 446 -11.62 -5.03 -15.00
C SER A 446 -11.29 -5.84 -13.75
N TYR A 447 -10.66 -5.19 -12.78
CA TYR A 447 -10.25 -5.74 -11.49
C TYR A 447 -10.96 -4.98 -10.38
N VAL A 448 -11.88 -5.65 -9.66
CA VAL A 448 -12.76 -5.00 -8.69
C VAL A 448 -12.68 -5.71 -7.35
N ALA A 449 -12.32 -4.98 -6.28
CA ALA A 449 -12.20 -5.58 -4.95
C ALA A 449 -12.63 -4.67 -3.80
N GLY A 450 -12.95 -5.27 -2.66
CA GLY A 450 -13.29 -4.54 -1.44
C GLY A 450 -12.11 -3.75 -0.84
N ILE A 451 -10.89 -4.30 -0.90
CA ILE A 451 -9.68 -3.63 -0.37
C ILE A 451 -8.81 -3.05 -1.49
N ALA A 452 -8.12 -3.92 -2.25
CA ALA A 452 -7.14 -3.53 -3.26
C ALA A 452 -7.56 -4.06 -4.64
N GLY A 453 -7.86 -3.20 -5.62
CA GLY A 453 -8.29 -3.66 -6.95
C GLY A 453 -7.26 -4.59 -7.61
N ILE A 454 -5.99 -4.23 -7.53
CA ILE A 454 -4.87 -5.04 -8.00
C ILE A 454 -3.67 -4.90 -7.05
N VAL A 455 -2.90 -5.98 -6.93
CA VAL A 455 -1.57 -6.02 -6.30
C VAL A 455 -0.54 -6.31 -7.38
N ASP A 456 0.44 -5.42 -7.51
CA ASP A 456 1.44 -5.38 -8.58
C ASP A 456 2.81 -4.99 -8.00
N GLY A 457 3.86 -5.07 -8.81
CA GLY A 457 5.21 -4.72 -8.39
C GLY A 457 6.15 -4.44 -9.56
N SER A 458 7.42 -4.18 -9.27
CA SER A 458 8.42 -3.90 -10.31
C SER A 458 9.11 -5.14 -10.89
N GLY A 459 8.75 -6.35 -10.43
CA GLY A 459 9.42 -7.61 -10.81
C GLY A 459 10.80 -7.81 -10.16
N ASP A 460 11.59 -6.73 -10.08
CA ASP A 460 13.02 -6.79 -9.76
C ASP A 460 13.42 -6.10 -8.42
N ALA A 461 12.48 -5.57 -7.63
CA ALA A 461 12.79 -4.81 -6.40
C ALA A 461 12.55 -5.60 -5.09
N ALA A 462 13.43 -5.37 -4.11
CA ALA A 462 13.59 -6.17 -2.89
C ALA A 462 12.53 -5.95 -1.78
N GLY A 463 11.28 -5.60 -2.12
CA GLY A 463 10.20 -5.35 -1.16
C GLY A 463 9.18 -6.48 -1.11
N ALA A 464 9.01 -7.14 0.05
CA ALA A 464 7.90 -8.06 0.25
C ALA A 464 6.58 -7.28 0.37
N ILE A 465 5.66 -7.53 -0.56
CA ILE A 465 4.31 -6.96 -0.56
C ILE A 465 3.47 -7.73 0.46
N THR A 466 2.73 -7.01 1.31
CA THR A 466 1.95 -7.62 2.39
C THR A 466 0.56 -7.00 2.46
N LEU A 467 -0.47 -7.85 2.55
CA LEU A 467 -1.82 -7.47 2.93
C LEU A 467 -2.16 -8.27 4.18
N ASP A 468 -2.06 -7.66 5.36
CA ASP A 468 -2.25 -8.33 6.64
C ASP A 468 -3.45 -7.76 7.40
N GLY A 469 -4.30 -8.62 7.97
CA GLY A 469 -5.43 -8.19 8.82
C GLY A 469 -6.40 -7.22 8.13
N CYS A 470 -6.53 -7.28 6.80
CA CYS A 470 -7.41 -6.41 6.03
C CYS A 470 -8.81 -7.03 5.91
N HIS A 471 -9.86 -6.23 6.09
CA HIS A 471 -11.23 -6.73 6.21
C HIS A 471 -12.23 -5.97 5.31
N ASN A 472 -12.84 -6.68 4.36
CA ASN A 472 -13.96 -6.14 3.57
C ASN A 472 -15.31 -6.57 4.17
N HIS A 473 -16.22 -5.62 4.31
CA HIS A 473 -17.61 -5.82 4.74
C HIS A 473 -18.62 -5.28 3.72
N GLY A 474 -18.19 -4.32 2.88
CA GLY A 474 -19.03 -3.76 1.81
C GLY A 474 -19.23 -4.76 0.66
N PRO A 475 -20.38 -4.75 -0.02
CA PRO A 475 -20.61 -5.61 -1.18
C PRO A 475 -19.69 -5.20 -2.33
N VAL A 476 -19.18 -6.18 -3.08
CA VAL A 476 -18.33 -5.99 -4.25
C VAL A 476 -19.05 -6.55 -5.46
N MET A 477 -19.42 -5.67 -6.40
CA MET A 477 -20.27 -6.02 -7.53
C MET A 477 -19.69 -5.55 -8.87
N THR A 478 -19.83 -6.37 -9.91
CA THR A 478 -19.63 -5.95 -11.30
C THR A 478 -20.68 -6.56 -12.19
N SER A 479 -21.02 -5.87 -13.29
CA SER A 479 -22.08 -6.29 -14.20
C SER A 479 -21.61 -6.62 -15.61
N LEU A 480 -20.31 -6.53 -15.95
CA LEU A 480 -19.81 -6.44 -17.34
C LEU A 480 -18.58 -7.33 -17.69
N GLY A 481 -18.22 -7.39 -18.98
CA GLY A 481 -17.54 -8.55 -19.63
C GLY A 481 -16.04 -8.46 -19.98
N LEU A 482 -15.51 -9.54 -20.58
CA LEU A 482 -14.13 -9.80 -21.05
C LEU A 482 -12.98 -9.73 -20.01
N GLY A 483 -12.72 -10.86 -19.33
CA GLY A 483 -11.43 -11.14 -18.66
C GLY A 483 -11.34 -10.73 -17.18
N ASN A 484 -12.49 -10.48 -16.56
CA ASN A 484 -12.60 -9.75 -15.29
C ASN A 484 -12.38 -10.64 -14.06
N ALA A 485 -11.90 -9.99 -12.99
CA ALA A 485 -11.68 -10.62 -11.69
C ALA A 485 -12.36 -9.79 -10.57
N VAL A 486 -13.06 -10.44 -9.64
CA VAL A 486 -13.82 -9.78 -8.56
C VAL A 486 -13.63 -10.49 -7.21
N ALA A 487 -13.22 -9.75 -6.18
CA ALA A 487 -12.96 -10.35 -4.87
C ALA A 487 -13.22 -9.45 -3.65
N GLY A 488 -13.23 -10.01 -2.45
CA GLY A 488 -13.32 -9.22 -1.22
C GLY A 488 -12.04 -8.46 -0.89
N ILE A 489 -10.86 -9.09 -1.04
CA ILE A 489 -9.58 -8.48 -0.67
C ILE A 489 -8.81 -7.96 -1.88
N THR A 490 -8.44 -8.81 -2.83
CA THR A 490 -7.81 -8.37 -4.09
C THR A 490 -8.30 -9.12 -5.32
N ALA A 491 -8.64 -8.38 -6.38
CA ALA A 491 -9.12 -9.01 -7.60
C ALA A 491 -7.99 -9.70 -8.37
N SER A 492 -6.76 -9.17 -8.31
CA SER A 492 -5.64 -9.74 -9.04
C SER A 492 -4.32 -9.53 -8.31
N VAL A 493 -3.48 -10.58 -8.27
CA VAL A 493 -2.06 -10.48 -7.92
C VAL A 493 -1.23 -10.76 -9.18
N MET A 494 -0.37 -9.82 -9.57
CA MET A 494 0.47 -9.94 -10.77
C MET A 494 1.78 -10.70 -10.48
N LYS A 495 2.34 -11.37 -11.48
CA LYS A 495 3.64 -12.08 -11.37
C LYS A 495 4.82 -11.21 -10.92
N THR A 496 4.71 -9.91 -11.16
CA THR A 496 5.65 -8.86 -10.78
C THR A 496 5.60 -8.53 -9.29
N ALA A 497 4.55 -8.95 -8.58
CA ALA A 497 4.38 -8.86 -7.13
C ALA A 497 5.08 -10.04 -6.42
N VAL A 498 6.39 -10.17 -6.62
CA VAL A 498 7.21 -11.27 -6.06
C VAL A 498 7.21 -11.19 -4.52
N ASN A 499 7.21 -12.34 -3.84
CA ASN A 499 7.19 -12.44 -2.37
C ASN A 499 5.97 -11.77 -1.70
N THR A 500 4.81 -11.78 -2.38
CA THR A 500 3.55 -11.30 -1.81
C THR A 500 3.02 -12.25 -0.73
N THR A 501 2.57 -11.71 0.39
CA THR A 501 1.80 -12.45 1.41
C THR A 501 0.45 -11.76 1.65
N ILE A 502 -0.63 -12.54 1.66
CA ILE A 502 -1.97 -12.11 2.04
C ILE A 502 -2.36 -12.93 3.27
N SER A 503 -2.37 -12.31 4.45
CA SER A 503 -2.50 -13.00 5.74
C SER A 503 -3.62 -12.41 6.60
N ASN A 504 -4.28 -13.26 7.41
CA ASN A 504 -5.24 -12.85 8.43
C ASN A 504 -6.43 -12.00 7.91
N CYS A 505 -6.66 -11.97 6.59
CA CYS A 505 -7.66 -11.13 5.96
C CYS A 505 -9.06 -11.76 6.03
N THR A 506 -10.11 -10.93 5.97
CA THR A 506 -11.50 -11.42 5.99
C THR A 506 -12.38 -10.70 4.98
N ASN A 507 -13.15 -11.45 4.20
CA ASN A 507 -14.28 -10.90 3.46
C ASN A 507 -15.60 -11.28 4.13
N ALA A 508 -16.44 -10.31 4.45
CA ALA A 508 -17.81 -10.49 4.94
C ALA A 508 -18.86 -9.90 3.96
N GLY A 509 -18.44 -9.08 2.99
CA GLY A 509 -19.33 -8.51 1.97
C GLY A 509 -19.69 -9.53 0.87
N GLU A 510 -20.89 -9.42 0.31
CA GLU A 510 -21.30 -10.23 -0.86
C GLU A 510 -20.38 -9.93 -2.05
N ILE A 511 -19.82 -10.98 -2.66
CA ILE A 511 -19.02 -10.90 -3.88
C ILE A 511 -19.88 -11.39 -5.03
N ARG A 512 -20.26 -10.48 -5.93
CA ARG A 512 -21.27 -10.74 -6.95
C ARG A 512 -20.81 -10.34 -8.34
N PHE A 513 -21.02 -11.25 -9.28
CA PHE A 513 -20.79 -11.00 -10.70
C PHE A 513 -22.10 -11.23 -11.47
N ASP A 514 -22.70 -10.13 -11.93
CA ASP A 514 -23.94 -10.12 -12.70
C ASP A 514 -23.71 -10.07 -14.23
N ASN A 515 -24.65 -10.70 -14.92
CA ASN A 515 -24.74 -11.00 -16.34
C ASN A 515 -24.75 -9.77 -17.28
N ALA A 516 -23.60 -9.50 -17.91
CA ALA A 516 -23.57 -8.94 -19.27
C ALA A 516 -23.44 -10.06 -20.30
N GLY A 517 -24.09 -9.88 -21.46
CA GLY A 517 -24.16 -10.87 -22.55
C GLY A 517 -22.87 -11.09 -23.36
N ALA A 518 -21.70 -11.12 -22.73
CA ALA A 518 -20.40 -11.35 -23.36
C ALA A 518 -19.73 -12.64 -22.85
N SER A 519 -19.25 -13.48 -23.76
CA SER A 519 -18.67 -14.80 -23.46
C SER A 519 -17.18 -14.74 -23.14
N ALA A 520 -16.80 -14.58 -21.87
CA ALA A 520 -15.38 -14.54 -21.46
C ALA A 520 -15.00 -15.58 -20.40
N ALA A 521 -13.72 -15.52 -19.99
CA ALA A 521 -13.28 -16.06 -18.72
C ALA A 521 -13.53 -15.04 -17.60
N HIS A 522 -14.17 -15.49 -16.52
CA HIS A 522 -14.52 -14.72 -15.33
C HIS A 522 -13.97 -15.42 -14.09
N ARG A 523 -13.39 -14.64 -13.17
CA ARG A 523 -12.69 -15.16 -11.99
C ARG A 523 -13.23 -14.48 -10.74
N ILE A 524 -13.60 -15.26 -9.74
CA ILE A 524 -14.27 -14.75 -8.54
C ILE A 524 -13.70 -15.47 -7.32
N GLY A 525 -13.28 -14.73 -6.31
CA GLY A 525 -12.75 -15.27 -5.06
C GLY A 525 -13.25 -14.45 -3.86
N GLY A 526 -13.57 -15.07 -2.73
CA GLY A 526 -13.86 -14.28 -1.52
C GLY A 526 -12.65 -13.46 -1.05
N ILE A 527 -11.43 -13.95 -1.25
CA ILE A 527 -10.18 -13.25 -0.89
C ILE A 527 -9.43 -12.78 -2.15
N VAL A 528 -9.07 -13.71 -3.05
CA VAL A 528 -8.31 -13.41 -4.29
C VAL A 528 -9.04 -13.94 -5.52
N ALA A 529 -9.34 -13.13 -6.53
CA ALA A 529 -9.98 -13.68 -7.73
C ALA A 529 -8.98 -14.31 -8.70
N TYR A 530 -7.85 -13.67 -8.97
CA TYR A 530 -6.87 -14.17 -9.94
C TYR A 530 -5.41 -14.04 -9.47
N ILE A 531 -4.67 -15.15 -9.58
CA ILE A 531 -3.21 -15.17 -9.48
C ILE A 531 -2.69 -15.27 -10.92
N VAL A 532 -2.01 -14.21 -11.39
CA VAL A 532 -1.62 -14.05 -12.80
C VAL A 532 -0.27 -14.69 -13.05
N ASP A 533 -0.22 -15.63 -13.99
CA ASP A 533 0.96 -16.46 -14.28
C ASP A 533 1.48 -17.23 -13.03
N SER A 534 2.52 -18.04 -13.20
CA SER A 534 3.07 -18.88 -12.14
C SER A 534 3.69 -18.04 -11.01
N CYS A 535 3.03 -18.00 -9.84
CA CYS A 535 3.47 -17.20 -8.69
C CYS A 535 3.82 -18.09 -7.47
N PRO A 536 4.90 -18.89 -7.50
CA PRO A 536 5.23 -19.83 -6.41
C PRO A 536 5.67 -19.15 -5.10
N THR A 537 5.99 -17.85 -5.14
CA THR A 537 6.34 -17.05 -3.95
C THR A 537 5.13 -16.38 -3.28
N LEU A 538 3.94 -16.43 -3.90
CA LEU A 538 2.72 -15.92 -3.30
C LEU A 538 2.18 -16.90 -2.25
N VAL A 539 1.82 -16.36 -1.08
CA VAL A 539 1.15 -17.07 -0.01
C VAL A 539 -0.17 -16.37 0.34
N ILE A 540 -1.25 -17.14 0.42
CA ILE A 540 -2.53 -16.75 1.04
C ILE A 540 -2.67 -17.59 2.31
N ASP A 541 -2.68 -16.95 3.48
CA ASP A 541 -2.48 -17.61 4.79
C ASP A 541 -3.57 -17.18 5.79
N ASN A 542 -4.17 -18.12 6.52
CA ASN A 542 -5.13 -17.84 7.60
C ASN A 542 -6.25 -16.82 7.23
N CYS A 543 -6.70 -16.83 5.97
CA CYS A 543 -7.73 -15.92 5.47
C CYS A 543 -9.12 -16.56 5.54
N THR A 544 -10.15 -15.76 5.85
CA THR A 544 -11.53 -16.26 6.01
C THR A 544 -12.53 -15.55 5.09
N ASN A 545 -13.33 -16.31 4.34
CA ASN A 545 -14.48 -15.77 3.63
C ASN A 545 -15.80 -16.09 4.36
N LYS A 546 -16.55 -15.04 4.71
CA LYS A 546 -17.87 -15.04 5.36
C LYS A 546 -18.94 -14.35 4.50
N GLY A 547 -18.55 -13.72 3.38
CA GLY A 547 -19.46 -13.13 2.40
C GLY A 547 -19.86 -14.13 1.33
N THR A 548 -21.14 -14.14 0.92
CA THR A 548 -21.62 -15.03 -0.16
C THR A 548 -20.88 -14.73 -1.46
N VAL A 549 -20.48 -15.77 -2.19
CA VAL A 549 -19.82 -15.65 -3.49
C VAL A 549 -20.77 -16.15 -4.57
N VAL A 550 -21.24 -15.27 -5.46
CA VAL A 550 -22.27 -15.58 -6.46
C VAL A 550 -21.89 -15.12 -7.87
N SER A 551 -22.16 -15.98 -8.85
CA SER A 551 -22.07 -15.64 -10.28
C SER A 551 -23.28 -16.14 -11.05
N ASN A 552 -23.69 -15.41 -12.08
CA ASN A 552 -24.69 -15.84 -13.06
C ASN A 552 -24.22 -15.71 -14.51
N MET A 553 -22.91 -15.60 -14.71
CA MET A 553 -22.26 -15.28 -15.98
C MET A 553 -22.22 -16.45 -16.97
N ASN A 554 -22.41 -16.15 -18.25
CA ASN A 554 -22.13 -17.10 -19.33
C ASN A 554 -20.62 -17.12 -19.67
N GLY A 555 -20.16 -18.23 -20.29
CA GLY A 555 -18.75 -18.42 -20.62
C GLY A 555 -17.98 -19.23 -19.56
N ASN A 556 -16.66 -19.04 -19.49
CA ASN A 556 -15.79 -19.75 -18.56
C ASN A 556 -15.82 -19.07 -17.19
N CYS A 557 -16.15 -19.79 -16.14
CA CYS A 557 -16.28 -19.25 -14.79
C CYS A 557 -15.42 -20.04 -13.80
N PHE A 558 -14.59 -19.34 -13.04
CA PHE A 558 -13.71 -19.88 -12.02
C PHE A 558 -14.04 -19.21 -10.68
N ILE A 559 -14.68 -19.97 -9.79
CA ILE A 559 -15.31 -19.42 -8.58
C ILE A 559 -14.73 -20.15 -7.35
N GLY A 560 -14.15 -19.40 -6.43
CA GLY A 560 -13.65 -19.91 -5.14
C GLY A 560 -14.21 -19.14 -3.95
N GLY A 561 -14.45 -19.81 -2.83
CA GLY A 561 -14.67 -19.10 -1.56
C GLY A 561 -13.44 -18.32 -1.11
N ILE A 562 -12.22 -18.79 -1.44
CA ILE A 562 -10.97 -18.05 -1.19
C ILE A 562 -10.36 -17.54 -2.50
N ALA A 563 -10.09 -18.43 -3.45
CA ALA A 563 -9.34 -18.16 -4.67
C ALA A 563 -10.12 -18.50 -5.95
N GLY A 564 -10.38 -17.55 -6.84
CA GLY A 564 -11.01 -17.89 -8.14
C GLY A 564 -10.11 -18.83 -8.96
N VAL A 565 -8.86 -18.43 -9.14
CA VAL A 565 -7.82 -19.19 -9.85
C VAL A 565 -6.48 -19.08 -9.11
N ASN A 566 -5.91 -20.24 -8.75
CA ASN A 566 -4.58 -20.36 -8.16
C ASN A 566 -3.57 -20.98 -9.15
N TYR A 567 -2.54 -20.20 -9.51
CA TYR A 567 -1.43 -20.60 -10.37
C TYR A 567 -0.14 -20.62 -9.55
N ALA A 568 0.36 -21.82 -9.24
CA ALA A 568 1.57 -22.11 -8.45
C ALA A 568 1.64 -21.62 -6.99
N ALA A 569 0.74 -20.73 -6.53
CA ALA A 569 0.78 -20.17 -5.18
C ALA A 569 0.33 -21.17 -4.10
N ALA A 570 0.70 -20.86 -2.85
CA ALA A 570 0.25 -21.61 -1.67
C ALA A 570 -0.96 -20.94 -1.01
N ILE A 571 -2.03 -21.71 -0.76
CA ILE A 571 -3.15 -21.35 0.10
C ILE A 571 -3.07 -22.23 1.34
N ARG A 572 -2.98 -21.63 2.53
CA ARG A 572 -2.78 -22.34 3.80
C ARG A 572 -3.77 -21.89 4.86
N ASP A 573 -4.30 -22.84 5.62
CA ASP A 573 -5.13 -22.61 6.81
C ASP A 573 -6.31 -21.64 6.60
N CYS A 574 -6.77 -21.50 5.33
CA CYS A 574 -7.85 -20.61 4.95
C CYS A 574 -9.20 -21.29 5.11
N THR A 575 -10.22 -20.53 5.54
CA THR A 575 -11.57 -21.06 5.78
C THR A 575 -12.62 -20.33 4.96
N ASN A 576 -13.49 -21.08 4.27
CA ASN A 576 -14.73 -20.55 3.70
C ASN A 576 -15.93 -20.93 4.58
N GLU A 577 -16.65 -19.91 5.06
CA GLU A 577 -17.83 -20.01 5.92
C GLU A 577 -19.13 -19.56 5.21
N ALA A 578 -19.05 -19.17 3.93
CA ALA A 578 -20.19 -18.65 3.17
C ALA A 578 -20.48 -19.42 1.88
N GLU A 579 -21.74 -19.38 1.43
CA GLU A 579 -22.17 -20.08 0.23
C GLU A 579 -21.38 -19.61 -1.00
N VAL A 580 -20.90 -20.57 -1.79
CA VAL A 580 -20.28 -20.34 -3.10
C VAL A 580 -21.22 -20.93 -4.15
N LYS A 581 -21.86 -20.08 -4.96
CA LYS A 581 -22.89 -20.53 -5.91
C LYS A 581 -22.77 -19.97 -7.32
N PHE A 582 -23.14 -20.80 -8.27
CA PHE A 582 -23.54 -20.37 -9.61
C PHE A 582 -25.06 -20.44 -9.73
N VAL A 583 -25.68 -19.39 -10.28
CA VAL A 583 -27.13 -19.29 -10.52
C VAL A 583 -27.38 -18.90 -11.97
N GLN A 584 -28.09 -19.72 -12.75
CA GLN A 584 -28.28 -19.50 -14.18
C GLN A 584 -29.33 -18.41 -14.44
N ALA A 585 -28.90 -17.24 -14.94
CA ALA A 585 -29.81 -16.13 -15.28
C ALA A 585 -30.33 -16.15 -16.74
N ASN A 586 -29.60 -16.77 -17.67
CA ASN A 586 -29.84 -16.68 -19.11
C ASN A 586 -29.76 -18.05 -19.82
N ALA A 587 -30.17 -18.13 -21.09
CA ALA A 587 -29.93 -19.32 -21.91
C ALA A 587 -28.43 -19.64 -22.04
N ALA A 588 -28.10 -20.93 -22.15
CA ALA A 588 -26.74 -21.45 -22.02
C ALA A 588 -25.77 -20.90 -23.08
N GLY A 589 -24.78 -20.11 -22.65
CA GLY A 589 -23.55 -19.89 -23.41
C GLY A 589 -22.55 -21.02 -23.16
N ALA A 590 -21.86 -21.49 -24.21
CA ALA A 590 -20.83 -22.52 -24.08
C ALA A 590 -19.63 -22.02 -23.24
N GLY A 591 -19.29 -22.74 -22.17
CA GLY A 591 -18.10 -22.46 -21.36
C GLY A 591 -18.01 -23.26 -20.06
N TYR A 592 -16.79 -23.51 -19.61
CA TYR A 592 -16.48 -24.32 -18.42
C TYR A 592 -16.92 -23.61 -17.13
N LEU A 593 -17.51 -24.33 -16.17
CA LEU A 593 -17.64 -23.87 -14.79
C LEU A 593 -16.77 -24.71 -13.86
N CYS A 594 -15.85 -24.05 -13.18
CA CYS A 594 -15.01 -24.61 -12.13
C CYS A 594 -15.35 -23.87 -10.84
N ILE A 595 -15.93 -24.57 -9.86
CA ILE A 595 -16.43 -23.98 -8.62
C ILE A 595 -15.93 -24.79 -7.42
N GLY A 596 -15.34 -24.09 -6.44
CA GLY A 596 -14.75 -24.70 -5.25
C GLY A 596 -15.03 -23.88 -3.98
N GLY A 597 -15.20 -24.56 -2.84
CA GLY A 597 -15.32 -23.86 -1.56
C GLY A 597 -14.04 -23.11 -1.17
N ILE A 598 -12.85 -23.58 -1.58
CA ILE A 598 -11.59 -22.85 -1.44
C ILE A 598 -11.15 -22.26 -2.79
N ALA A 599 -10.92 -23.08 -3.80
CA ALA A 599 -10.40 -22.64 -5.10
C ALA A 599 -11.23 -23.09 -6.30
N GLY A 600 -11.54 -22.18 -7.23
CA GLY A 600 -12.20 -22.57 -8.49
C GLY A 600 -11.30 -23.48 -9.34
N GLN A 601 -10.04 -23.11 -9.49
CA GLN A 601 -9.01 -23.93 -10.17
C GLN A 601 -7.64 -23.82 -9.49
N THR A 602 -6.90 -24.93 -9.42
CA THR A 602 -5.48 -24.98 -9.03
C THR A 602 -4.63 -25.56 -10.16
N TYR A 603 -3.52 -24.93 -10.53
CA TYR A 603 -2.60 -25.52 -11.51
C TYR A 603 -1.11 -25.17 -11.33
N SER A 604 -0.25 -26.03 -11.90
CA SER A 604 1.19 -25.82 -12.09
C SER A 604 1.99 -25.61 -10.80
N GLY A 605 1.91 -26.56 -9.89
CA GLY A 605 2.64 -26.57 -8.62
C GLY A 605 1.91 -25.87 -7.47
N ALA A 606 0.66 -25.45 -7.68
CA ALA A 606 -0.16 -24.82 -6.65
C ALA A 606 -0.35 -25.77 -5.46
N LYS A 607 -0.44 -25.19 -4.26
CA LYS A 607 -0.62 -25.94 -3.01
C LYS A 607 -1.82 -25.41 -2.26
N VAL A 608 -2.67 -26.32 -1.77
CA VAL A 608 -3.77 -26.01 -0.85
C VAL A 608 -3.60 -26.91 0.37
N THR A 609 -3.33 -26.33 1.54
CA THR A 609 -2.95 -27.09 2.74
C THR A 609 -3.75 -26.63 3.95
N GLY A 610 -4.26 -27.55 4.77
CA GLY A 610 -4.96 -27.21 6.03
C GLY A 610 -6.27 -26.41 5.87
N CYS A 611 -6.77 -26.25 4.64
CA CYS A 611 -7.90 -25.36 4.35
C CYS A 611 -9.25 -26.04 4.63
N ALA A 612 -10.25 -25.25 5.03
CA ALA A 612 -11.56 -25.75 5.44
C ALA A 612 -12.72 -25.07 4.68
N ASN A 613 -13.60 -25.86 4.07
CA ASN A 613 -14.90 -25.37 3.60
C ASN A 613 -16.01 -25.81 4.56
N ARG A 614 -16.79 -24.83 5.05
CA ARG A 614 -17.86 -25.00 6.05
C ARG A 614 -19.24 -24.62 5.52
N ALA A 615 -19.35 -24.24 4.25
CA ALA A 615 -20.59 -23.75 3.65
C ALA A 615 -20.88 -24.39 2.29
N ALA A 616 -22.14 -24.35 1.88
CA ALA A 616 -22.61 -25.04 0.68
C ALA A 616 -21.90 -24.52 -0.59
N VAL A 617 -21.62 -25.44 -1.50
CA VAL A 617 -21.14 -25.14 -2.85
C VAL A 617 -22.20 -25.64 -3.81
N SER A 618 -22.75 -24.76 -4.65
CA SER A 618 -23.92 -25.09 -5.48
C SER A 618 -23.83 -24.57 -6.92
N SER A 619 -24.44 -25.31 -7.85
CA SER A 619 -24.58 -24.89 -9.25
C SER A 619 -25.83 -25.48 -9.91
N ASP A 620 -26.54 -24.63 -10.64
CA ASP A 620 -27.62 -24.95 -11.57
C ASP A 620 -27.20 -24.80 -13.06
N LYS A 621 -25.91 -24.59 -13.34
CA LYS A 621 -25.42 -24.19 -14.67
C LYS A 621 -25.79 -25.19 -15.76
N LEU A 622 -26.19 -24.64 -16.91
CA LEU A 622 -26.72 -25.41 -18.03
C LEU A 622 -25.70 -26.22 -18.86
N GLN A 623 -24.37 -26.03 -18.72
CA GLN A 623 -23.33 -26.85 -19.38
C GLN A 623 -21.96 -26.84 -18.67
N VAL A 624 -21.25 -27.99 -18.73
CA VAL A 624 -19.87 -28.26 -18.24
C VAL A 624 -19.58 -27.77 -16.81
N THR A 625 -19.97 -28.57 -15.81
CA THR A 625 -19.76 -28.20 -14.39
C THR A 625 -18.77 -29.13 -13.69
N ARG A 626 -17.77 -28.54 -13.04
CA ARG A 626 -16.74 -29.18 -12.22
C ARG A 626 -16.79 -28.54 -10.83
N ILE A 627 -17.41 -29.23 -9.88
CA ILE A 627 -17.73 -28.70 -8.55
C ILE A 627 -17.03 -29.51 -7.45
N GLY A 628 -16.29 -28.82 -6.58
CA GLY A 628 -15.58 -29.43 -5.45
C GLY A 628 -15.85 -28.71 -4.13
N GLY A 629 -15.81 -29.40 -3.00
CA GLY A 629 -15.86 -28.73 -1.69
C GLY A 629 -14.60 -27.90 -1.38
N ILE A 630 -13.43 -28.32 -1.89
CA ILE A 630 -12.18 -27.54 -1.79
C ILE A 630 -11.82 -26.96 -3.16
N VAL A 631 -11.65 -27.80 -4.19
CA VAL A 631 -11.18 -27.37 -5.52
C VAL A 631 -12.11 -27.81 -6.65
N GLY A 632 -12.55 -26.89 -7.50
CA GLY A 632 -13.37 -27.22 -8.68
C GLY A 632 -12.60 -28.03 -9.73
N THR A 633 -11.47 -27.49 -10.21
CA THR A 633 -10.53 -28.18 -11.12
C THR A 633 -9.11 -28.23 -10.57
N HIS A 634 -8.52 -29.43 -10.54
CA HIS A 634 -7.18 -29.69 -10.02
C HIS A 634 -6.26 -30.23 -11.13
N ASN A 635 -5.06 -29.68 -11.28
CA ASN A 635 -4.12 -30.07 -12.33
C ASN A 635 -2.67 -29.87 -11.85
N ALA A 636 -1.82 -30.88 -11.88
CA ALA A 636 -0.40 -30.79 -11.52
C ALA A 636 -0.12 -29.93 -10.27
N SER A 637 -0.80 -30.23 -9.17
CA SER A 637 -0.87 -29.41 -7.94
C SER A 637 -1.04 -30.35 -6.71
N THR A 638 -0.97 -29.82 -5.49
CA THR A 638 -1.24 -30.62 -4.27
C THR A 638 -2.39 -30.04 -3.43
N ILE A 639 -3.19 -30.92 -2.84
CA ILE A 639 -4.23 -30.60 -1.86
C ILE A 639 -4.01 -31.52 -0.66
N ASP A 640 -3.58 -30.96 0.46
CA ASP A 640 -3.11 -31.72 1.63
C ASP A 640 -3.90 -31.31 2.89
N ASP A 641 -4.33 -32.29 3.70
CA ASP A 641 -4.95 -32.09 5.02
C ASP A 641 -6.14 -31.08 5.04
N CYS A 642 -6.88 -30.99 3.94
CA CYS A 642 -8.03 -30.09 3.80
C CYS A 642 -9.35 -30.76 4.21
N SER A 643 -10.33 -29.98 4.66
CA SER A 643 -11.62 -30.50 5.13
C SER A 643 -12.84 -29.83 4.51
N ASN A 644 -13.80 -30.61 4.02
CA ASN A 644 -15.11 -30.12 3.60
C ASN A 644 -16.21 -30.60 4.54
N SER A 645 -17.06 -29.67 4.96
CA SER A 645 -18.29 -29.93 5.73
C SER A 645 -19.51 -29.25 5.12
N GLY A 646 -19.33 -28.46 4.06
CA GLY A 646 -20.44 -27.88 3.29
C GLY A 646 -21.00 -28.86 2.27
N ASP A 647 -22.33 -28.85 2.10
CA ASP A 647 -23.00 -29.68 1.10
C ASP A 647 -22.66 -29.22 -0.33
N ILE A 648 -22.44 -30.19 -1.20
CA ILE A 648 -22.04 -30.01 -2.60
C ILE A 648 -23.22 -30.40 -3.49
N THR A 649 -23.80 -29.42 -4.17
CA THR A 649 -25.02 -29.62 -4.99
C THR A 649 -24.80 -29.24 -6.45
N LEU A 650 -24.92 -30.23 -7.34
CA LEU A 650 -25.07 -30.03 -8.78
C LEU A 650 -26.51 -30.37 -9.15
N ALA A 651 -27.32 -29.37 -9.53
CA ALA A 651 -28.75 -29.56 -9.79
C ALA A 651 -29.10 -29.12 -11.22
N TYR A 652 -29.42 -30.07 -12.09
CA TYR A 652 -29.48 -29.83 -13.53
C TYR A 652 -30.81 -30.24 -14.18
N THR A 653 -31.27 -29.48 -15.17
CA THR A 653 -32.62 -29.64 -15.77
C THR A 653 -32.72 -29.61 -17.29
N ALA A 654 -31.71 -29.13 -18.04
CA ALA A 654 -31.70 -29.12 -19.52
C ALA A 654 -31.05 -30.39 -20.10
N THR A 655 -30.45 -30.40 -21.30
CA THR A 655 -29.63 -31.53 -21.79
C THR A 655 -28.19 -31.10 -22.03
N ALA A 656 -27.24 -31.75 -21.36
CA ALA A 656 -25.80 -31.57 -21.58
C ALA A 656 -25.21 -32.76 -22.34
N ASN A 657 -24.19 -32.51 -23.15
CA ASN A 657 -23.40 -33.55 -23.82
C ASN A 657 -21.94 -33.51 -23.37
N ASN A 658 -21.69 -33.06 -22.14
CA ASN A 658 -20.40 -32.59 -21.66
C ASN A 658 -19.89 -33.44 -20.48
N TRP A 659 -18.79 -32.99 -19.86
CA TRP A 659 -18.25 -33.59 -18.66
C TRP A 659 -18.86 -32.91 -17.43
N GLU A 660 -19.46 -33.69 -16.54
CA GLU A 660 -20.07 -33.19 -15.30
C GLU A 660 -19.50 -33.94 -14.09
N ALA A 661 -18.85 -33.24 -13.16
CA ALA A 661 -18.10 -33.86 -12.07
C ALA A 661 -18.36 -33.14 -10.73
N ALA A 662 -18.76 -33.90 -9.71
CA ALA A 662 -19.01 -33.41 -8.36
C ALA A 662 -18.18 -34.16 -7.32
N GLY A 663 -17.36 -33.45 -6.55
CA GLY A 663 -16.49 -34.02 -5.52
C GLY A 663 -16.67 -33.35 -4.15
N GLY A 664 -16.59 -34.12 -3.07
CA GLY A 664 -16.54 -33.53 -1.73
C GLY A 664 -15.26 -32.73 -1.47
N ILE A 665 -14.14 -33.07 -2.14
CA ILE A 665 -12.89 -32.29 -2.10
C ILE A 665 -12.58 -31.69 -3.48
N VAL A 666 -12.48 -32.52 -4.51
CA VAL A 666 -12.08 -32.14 -5.88
C VAL A 666 -13.17 -32.48 -6.89
N GLY A 667 -13.66 -31.49 -7.64
CA GLY A 667 -14.59 -31.76 -8.74
C GLY A 667 -13.95 -32.61 -9.83
N PHE A 668 -12.87 -32.11 -10.43
CA PHE A 668 -12.25 -32.72 -11.61
C PHE A 668 -10.73 -32.63 -11.61
N TYR A 669 -10.04 -33.74 -11.85
CA TYR A 669 -8.60 -33.76 -12.12
C TYR A 669 -8.39 -33.60 -13.63
N ASP A 670 -7.74 -32.53 -14.10
CA ASP A 670 -7.55 -32.24 -15.54
C ASP A 670 -6.12 -32.50 -16.05
N GLY A 671 -5.26 -33.08 -15.23
CA GLY A 671 -3.88 -33.41 -15.59
C GLY A 671 -3.74 -34.46 -16.70
N THR A 672 -2.50 -34.68 -17.14
CA THR A 672 -2.11 -35.71 -18.12
C THR A 672 -0.79 -36.41 -17.78
N ASP A 673 -0.16 -36.01 -16.67
CA ASP A 673 1.19 -36.33 -16.26
C ASP A 673 1.26 -37.21 -15.01
N GLY A 674 0.22 -37.20 -14.17
CA GLY A 674 0.11 -37.95 -12.91
C GLY A 674 0.47 -37.15 -11.67
N THR A 675 0.85 -35.86 -11.81
CA THR A 675 1.45 -35.09 -10.72
C THR A 675 0.46 -34.42 -9.77
N ALA A 676 -0.84 -34.47 -10.08
CA ALA A 676 -1.90 -33.99 -9.20
C ALA A 676 -2.11 -34.94 -8.01
N VAL A 677 -2.09 -34.43 -6.78
CA VAL A 677 -2.23 -35.24 -5.55
C VAL A 677 -3.24 -34.62 -4.59
N THR A 678 -4.10 -35.45 -4.03
CA THR A 678 -4.98 -35.10 -2.90
C THR A 678 -4.78 -36.08 -1.77
N ASN A 679 -4.25 -35.61 -0.65
CA ASN A 679 -3.80 -36.44 0.47
C ASN A 679 -4.36 -35.98 1.82
N GLY A 680 -4.72 -36.93 2.70
CA GLY A 680 -5.12 -36.64 4.09
C GLY A 680 -6.43 -35.85 4.24
N CYS A 681 -7.16 -35.59 3.14
CA CYS A 681 -8.33 -34.73 3.15
C CYS A 681 -9.58 -35.46 3.68
N THR A 682 -10.49 -34.72 4.29
CA THR A 682 -11.74 -35.27 4.87
C THR A 682 -12.99 -34.58 4.33
N ASN A 683 -13.93 -35.34 3.76
CA ASN A 683 -15.26 -34.84 3.40
C ASN A 683 -16.34 -35.38 4.34
N SER A 684 -17.13 -34.47 4.92
CA SER A 684 -18.31 -34.76 5.74
C SER A 684 -19.60 -34.17 5.16
N GLY A 685 -19.51 -33.21 4.24
CA GLY A 685 -20.66 -32.65 3.53
C GLY A 685 -21.26 -33.64 2.52
N LYS A 686 -22.57 -33.57 2.30
CA LYS A 686 -23.25 -34.42 1.32
C LYS A 686 -22.85 -34.01 -0.10
N VAL A 687 -22.54 -34.98 -0.96
CA VAL A 687 -22.35 -34.77 -2.40
C VAL A 687 -23.61 -35.23 -3.13
N SER A 688 -24.29 -34.30 -3.79
CA SER A 688 -25.60 -34.50 -4.41
C SER A 688 -25.59 -33.98 -5.85
N ALA A 689 -25.45 -34.88 -6.82
CA ALA A 689 -25.38 -34.55 -8.23
C ALA A 689 -26.56 -35.13 -9.01
N THR A 690 -27.37 -34.25 -9.57
CA THR A 690 -28.38 -34.53 -10.59
C THR A 690 -27.93 -33.91 -11.89
N VAL A 691 -27.75 -34.73 -12.93
CA VAL A 691 -27.46 -34.32 -14.30
C VAL A 691 -28.56 -34.82 -15.24
N ASN A 692 -28.55 -34.37 -16.49
CA ASN A 692 -29.40 -34.87 -17.57
C ASN A 692 -28.52 -34.88 -18.82
N SER A 693 -27.63 -35.88 -18.85
CA SER A 693 -26.46 -35.91 -19.73
C SER A 693 -26.49 -37.12 -20.64
N SER A 694 -26.33 -36.90 -21.95
CA SER A 694 -26.21 -38.01 -22.91
C SER A 694 -24.79 -38.59 -22.99
N ASN A 695 -23.83 -37.89 -22.39
CA ASN A 695 -22.41 -38.25 -22.28
C ASN A 695 -22.19 -39.30 -21.17
N ALA A 696 -21.14 -40.10 -21.30
CA ALA A 696 -20.73 -41.07 -20.29
C ALA A 696 -19.77 -40.48 -19.24
N ASN A 697 -19.18 -39.32 -19.50
CA ASN A 697 -18.09 -38.74 -18.71
C ASN A 697 -18.62 -37.91 -17.53
N ILE A 698 -19.39 -38.55 -16.67
CA ILE A 698 -20.01 -37.95 -15.50
C ILE A 698 -19.64 -38.71 -14.22
N GLY A 699 -19.58 -38.05 -13.07
CA GLY A 699 -19.28 -38.74 -11.81
C GLY A 699 -19.49 -37.91 -10.55
N ALA A 700 -19.99 -38.56 -9.49
CA ALA A 700 -20.01 -38.01 -8.14
C ALA A 700 -19.10 -38.83 -7.20
N GLY A 701 -18.25 -38.16 -6.43
CA GLY A 701 -17.37 -38.81 -5.47
C GLY A 701 -17.27 -38.06 -4.14
N GLY A 702 -17.09 -38.79 -3.04
CA GLY A 702 -16.88 -38.17 -1.73
C GLY A 702 -15.57 -37.40 -1.62
N ILE A 703 -14.55 -37.78 -2.40
CA ILE A 703 -13.31 -37.03 -2.56
C ILE A 703 -13.22 -36.41 -3.95
N ALA A 704 -13.29 -37.23 -5.01
CA ALA A 704 -13.08 -36.83 -6.40
C ALA A 704 -14.30 -37.14 -7.30
N GLY A 705 -14.84 -36.16 -8.01
CA GLY A 705 -15.91 -36.42 -8.99
C GLY A 705 -15.42 -37.31 -10.14
N ILE A 706 -14.38 -36.85 -10.84
CA ILE A 706 -13.67 -37.64 -11.87
C ILE A 706 -12.15 -37.43 -11.75
N ILE A 707 -11.39 -38.52 -11.81
CA ILE A 707 -9.92 -38.51 -11.96
C ILE A 707 -9.60 -38.83 -13.42
N LYS A 708 -8.94 -37.92 -14.14
CA LYS A 708 -8.36 -38.17 -15.47
C LYS A 708 -6.90 -38.63 -15.38
N SER A 709 -6.19 -38.10 -14.39
CA SER A 709 -4.79 -38.36 -14.05
C SER A 709 -4.48 -37.66 -12.72
N GLY A 710 -3.80 -38.36 -11.80
CA GLY A 710 -3.49 -37.91 -10.45
C GLY A 710 -3.89 -38.92 -9.38
N HIS A 711 -3.49 -38.66 -8.14
CA HIS A 711 -3.59 -39.61 -7.04
C HIS A 711 -4.51 -39.09 -5.92
N ALA A 712 -5.38 -39.96 -5.41
CA ALA A 712 -6.16 -39.73 -4.21
C ALA A 712 -5.65 -40.69 -3.12
N THR A 713 -4.98 -40.17 -2.10
CA THR A 713 -4.30 -40.97 -1.07
C THR A 713 -4.75 -40.67 0.36
N ASN A 714 -4.99 -41.68 1.18
CA ASN A 714 -5.24 -41.53 2.63
C ASN A 714 -6.40 -40.57 3.00
N ASN A 715 -7.36 -40.35 2.10
CA ASN A 715 -8.49 -39.44 2.34
C ASN A 715 -9.66 -40.16 3.02
N THR A 716 -10.50 -39.42 3.74
CA THR A 716 -11.70 -39.96 4.40
C THR A 716 -12.98 -39.30 3.87
N ASN A 717 -13.99 -40.10 3.53
CA ASN A 717 -15.33 -39.61 3.22
C ASN A 717 -16.37 -40.13 4.22
N ASP A 718 -16.92 -39.24 5.04
CA ASP A 718 -18.06 -39.46 5.91
C ASP A 718 -19.39 -39.00 5.29
N GLY A 719 -19.33 -38.07 4.33
CA GLY A 719 -20.50 -37.52 3.64
C GLY A 719 -21.19 -38.51 2.71
N ALA A 720 -22.53 -38.47 2.64
CA ALA A 720 -23.28 -39.28 1.68
C ALA A 720 -23.07 -38.78 0.23
N VAL A 721 -22.90 -39.71 -0.71
CA VAL A 721 -22.66 -39.44 -2.14
C VAL A 721 -23.83 -39.98 -2.97
N TRP A 722 -24.48 -39.12 -3.74
CA TRP A 722 -25.58 -39.48 -4.63
C TRP A 722 -25.39 -38.91 -6.03
N MET A 723 -25.55 -39.79 -7.03
CA MET A 723 -25.57 -39.46 -8.45
C MET A 723 -26.90 -39.86 -9.07
N HIS A 724 -27.51 -38.95 -9.83
CA HIS A 724 -28.67 -39.21 -10.67
C HIS A 724 -28.44 -38.65 -12.08
N ASN A 725 -28.75 -39.44 -13.10
CA ASN A 725 -28.86 -38.94 -14.47
C ASN A 725 -30.30 -39.06 -14.98
N ALA A 726 -30.97 -37.92 -15.11
CA ALA A 726 -32.35 -37.82 -15.60
C ALA A 726 -32.47 -38.09 -17.12
N GLN A 727 -31.34 -38.20 -17.85
CA GLN A 727 -31.36 -38.59 -19.25
C GLN A 727 -31.58 -40.10 -19.33
N ALA A 728 -32.77 -40.49 -19.80
CA ALA A 728 -33.20 -41.88 -19.79
C ALA A 728 -32.19 -42.85 -20.43
N GLY A 729 -31.82 -43.90 -19.70
CA GLY A 729 -30.94 -44.98 -20.14
C GLY A 729 -29.47 -44.63 -20.33
N LYS A 730 -28.97 -43.54 -19.71
CA LYS A 730 -27.58 -43.08 -19.83
C LYS A 730 -26.69 -43.48 -18.65
N SER A 731 -25.40 -43.17 -18.75
CA SER A 731 -24.44 -43.50 -17.70
C SER A 731 -24.75 -42.76 -16.40
N SER A 732 -24.30 -43.30 -15.27
CA SER A 732 -24.29 -42.64 -13.95
C SER A 732 -23.35 -43.41 -13.02
N TYR A 733 -22.37 -42.71 -12.46
CA TYR A 733 -21.33 -43.30 -11.61
C TYR A 733 -21.22 -42.55 -10.28
N ALA A 734 -21.28 -43.30 -9.17
CA ALA A 734 -21.09 -42.77 -7.81
C ALA A 734 -20.02 -43.57 -7.06
N GLY A 735 -19.08 -42.88 -6.41
CA GLY A 735 -18.06 -43.52 -5.57
C GLY A 735 -17.98 -42.89 -4.20
N GLY A 736 -17.71 -43.67 -3.16
CA GLY A 736 -17.42 -43.09 -1.83
C GLY A 736 -16.16 -42.23 -1.83
N ILE A 737 -15.18 -42.56 -2.68
CA ILE A 737 -13.97 -41.76 -2.89
C ILE A 737 -13.99 -41.14 -4.28
N VAL A 738 -14.11 -41.92 -5.35
CA VAL A 738 -13.99 -41.47 -6.76
C VAL A 738 -15.22 -41.85 -7.58
N GLY A 739 -15.91 -40.89 -8.20
CA GLY A 739 -17.04 -41.18 -9.08
C GLY A 739 -16.63 -42.00 -10.31
N TYR A 740 -15.67 -41.46 -11.08
CA TYR A 740 -15.10 -42.12 -12.26
C TYR A 740 -13.58 -41.91 -12.33
N ASP A 741 -12.81 -43.00 -12.35
CA ASP A 741 -11.39 -42.99 -12.73
C ASP A 741 -11.28 -43.28 -14.24
N TYR A 742 -10.93 -42.24 -15.00
CA TYR A 742 -11.06 -42.13 -16.46
C TYR A 742 -9.75 -42.36 -17.20
N ASN A 743 -9.82 -43.08 -18.32
CA ASN A 743 -8.66 -43.50 -19.09
C ASN A 743 -7.93 -42.39 -19.85
N THR A 744 -6.70 -42.04 -19.43
CA THR A 744 -5.72 -41.33 -20.28
C THR A 744 -4.30 -41.94 -20.29
N LYS A 745 -4.19 -43.27 -20.03
CA LYS A 745 -2.99 -44.05 -19.62
C LYS A 745 -2.79 -44.08 -18.10
N ASP A 746 -2.19 -45.16 -17.61
CA ASP A 746 -2.00 -45.58 -16.20
C ASP A 746 -1.29 -44.53 -15.34
N LYS A 747 -2.04 -43.50 -14.94
CA LYS A 747 -1.55 -42.30 -14.27
C LYS A 747 -2.50 -41.84 -13.16
N SER A 748 -3.21 -42.79 -12.56
CA SER A 748 -4.02 -42.59 -11.37
C SER A 748 -3.80 -43.71 -10.37
N ALA A 749 -3.96 -43.39 -9.09
CA ALA A 749 -3.96 -44.37 -8.01
C ALA A 749 -4.89 -43.88 -6.90
N VAL A 750 -5.63 -44.82 -6.31
CA VAL A 750 -6.58 -44.58 -5.24
C VAL A 750 -6.16 -45.47 -4.07
N THR A 751 -5.36 -44.90 -3.16
CA THR A 751 -4.62 -45.68 -2.15
C THR A 751 -4.92 -45.25 -0.72
N GLY A 752 -5.16 -46.19 0.20
CA GLY A 752 -5.29 -45.93 1.63
C GLY A 752 -6.55 -45.16 2.07
N ASN A 753 -7.47 -44.87 1.14
CA ASN A 753 -8.66 -44.07 1.41
C ASN A 753 -9.73 -44.83 2.20
N VAL A 754 -10.56 -44.11 2.96
CA VAL A 754 -11.64 -44.67 3.78
C VAL A 754 -12.98 -44.04 3.42
N ASN A 755 -13.97 -44.87 3.10
CA ASN A 755 -15.35 -44.42 2.93
C ASN A 755 -16.25 -44.93 4.06
N ASN A 756 -16.84 -43.99 4.80
CA ASN A 756 -17.90 -44.20 5.79
C ASN A 756 -19.28 -43.79 5.25
N GLY A 757 -19.32 -42.88 4.28
CA GLY A 757 -20.56 -42.34 3.72
C GLY A 757 -21.35 -43.34 2.86
N ALA A 758 -22.68 -43.22 2.84
CA ALA A 758 -23.51 -44.00 1.92
C ALA A 758 -23.32 -43.52 0.47
N VAL A 759 -23.32 -44.46 -0.48
CA VAL A 759 -23.07 -44.20 -1.91
C VAL A 759 -24.24 -44.74 -2.74
N GLN A 760 -24.81 -43.91 -3.61
CA GLN A 760 -25.90 -44.33 -4.47
C GLN A 760 -25.80 -43.75 -5.90
N ALA A 761 -25.91 -44.62 -6.90
CA ALA A 761 -26.05 -44.23 -8.31
C ALA A 761 -27.44 -44.59 -8.83
N THR A 762 -28.08 -43.66 -9.52
CA THR A 762 -29.40 -43.82 -10.17
C THR A 762 -29.42 -43.18 -11.56
N VAL A 763 -30.40 -43.58 -12.36
CA VAL A 763 -30.67 -43.07 -13.71
C VAL A 763 -32.17 -43.18 -13.97
N GLU A 764 -32.70 -42.31 -14.84
CA GLU A 764 -34.05 -42.47 -15.37
C GLU A 764 -34.13 -43.68 -16.33
N GLY A 765 -35.15 -44.52 -16.20
CA GLY A 765 -35.29 -45.75 -16.99
C GLY A 765 -34.16 -46.78 -16.79
N THR A 766 -33.88 -47.59 -17.82
CA THR A 766 -32.89 -48.68 -17.76
C THR A 766 -31.62 -48.32 -18.52
N SER A 767 -30.47 -48.34 -17.83
CA SER A 767 -29.14 -48.07 -18.41
C SER A 767 -28.29 -49.34 -18.52
N ALA A 768 -27.34 -49.34 -19.46
CA ALA A 768 -26.29 -50.34 -19.59
C ALA A 768 -24.97 -49.95 -18.89
N LEU A 769 -24.87 -48.74 -18.32
CA LEU A 769 -23.66 -48.17 -17.73
C LEU A 769 -23.96 -47.43 -16.42
N LEU A 770 -24.61 -48.11 -15.48
CA LEU A 770 -24.94 -47.61 -14.15
C LEU A 770 -24.07 -48.33 -13.10
N ALA A 771 -23.26 -47.58 -12.33
CA ALA A 771 -22.34 -48.18 -11.36
C ALA A 771 -22.21 -47.37 -10.06
N ALA A 772 -22.19 -48.07 -8.91
CA ALA A 772 -21.83 -47.48 -7.62
C ALA A 772 -20.80 -48.35 -6.90
N GLY A 773 -19.80 -47.72 -6.29
CA GLY A 773 -18.77 -48.40 -5.51
C GLY A 773 -18.46 -47.69 -4.20
N GLY A 774 -18.18 -48.44 -3.15
CA GLY A 774 -17.80 -47.84 -1.86
C GLY A 774 -16.50 -47.03 -1.92
N ILE A 775 -15.59 -47.37 -2.84
CA ILE A 775 -14.39 -46.57 -3.16
C ILE A 775 -14.55 -45.91 -4.53
N ILE A 776 -14.73 -46.67 -5.61
CA ILE A 776 -14.82 -46.13 -6.98
C ILE A 776 -16.12 -46.57 -7.68
N GLY A 777 -16.87 -45.62 -8.25
CA GLY A 777 -18.04 -45.94 -9.08
C GLY A 777 -17.67 -46.73 -10.33
N ARG A 778 -16.84 -46.15 -11.19
CA ARG A 778 -16.22 -46.82 -12.35
C ARG A 778 -14.71 -46.61 -12.37
N ASN A 779 -13.94 -47.68 -12.53
CA ASN A 779 -12.49 -47.67 -12.63
C ASN A 779 -12.03 -48.18 -14.00
N ASP A 780 -11.51 -47.29 -14.85
CA ASP A 780 -10.95 -47.67 -16.15
C ASP A 780 -9.42 -47.88 -16.14
N VAL A 781 -8.66 -47.26 -15.22
CA VAL A 781 -7.17 -47.23 -15.24
C VAL A 781 -6.46 -47.15 -13.88
N GLY A 782 -7.16 -46.85 -12.79
CA GLY A 782 -6.54 -46.60 -11.48
C GLY A 782 -6.20 -47.90 -10.74
N ALA A 783 -5.01 -47.98 -10.15
CA ALA A 783 -4.74 -48.99 -9.13
C ALA A 783 -5.47 -48.63 -7.83
N VAL A 784 -6.31 -49.53 -7.31
CA VAL A 784 -6.99 -49.37 -6.02
C VAL A 784 -6.28 -50.23 -4.98
N SER A 785 -5.72 -49.63 -3.94
CA SER A 785 -4.93 -50.36 -2.94
C SER A 785 -5.12 -49.86 -1.51
N GLY A 786 -5.09 -50.73 -0.50
CA GLY A 786 -5.18 -50.33 0.91
C GLY A 786 -6.46 -49.60 1.31
N CYS A 787 -7.49 -49.57 0.46
CA CYS A 787 -8.70 -48.79 0.67
C CYS A 787 -9.73 -49.55 1.51
N ARG A 788 -10.60 -48.83 2.23
CA ARG A 788 -11.56 -49.43 3.16
C ARG A 788 -12.94 -48.81 3.01
N ASN A 789 -13.96 -49.63 2.75
CA ASN A 789 -15.35 -49.18 2.73
C ASN A 789 -16.14 -49.74 3.93
N PHE A 790 -16.84 -48.85 4.62
CA PHE A 790 -17.83 -49.15 5.65
C PHE A 790 -19.22 -48.59 5.30
N GLY A 791 -19.32 -47.78 4.24
CA GLY A 791 -20.57 -47.20 3.77
C GLY A 791 -21.51 -48.20 3.09
N ALA A 792 -22.80 -47.91 3.09
CA ALA A 792 -23.79 -48.65 2.30
C ALA A 792 -23.74 -48.22 0.83
N VAL A 793 -23.76 -49.18 -0.11
CA VAL A 793 -23.69 -48.94 -1.56
C VAL A 793 -25.00 -49.41 -2.22
N ALA A 794 -25.63 -48.54 -3.01
CA ALA A 794 -26.89 -48.84 -3.70
C ALA A 794 -26.83 -48.50 -5.20
N CYS A 795 -27.08 -49.47 -6.06
CA CYS A 795 -27.13 -49.30 -7.52
C CYS A 795 -27.93 -50.45 -8.17
N ALA A 796 -28.78 -50.12 -9.14
CA ALA A 796 -29.68 -51.09 -9.77
C ALA A 796 -28.99 -52.08 -10.75
N LEU A 797 -27.72 -51.84 -11.10
CA LEU A 797 -26.98 -52.66 -12.06
C LEU A 797 -25.63 -53.14 -11.49
N HIS A 798 -24.61 -52.28 -11.44
CA HIS A 798 -23.28 -52.64 -10.95
C HIS A 798 -23.02 -51.99 -9.58
N ALA A 799 -23.32 -52.72 -8.50
CA ALA A 799 -23.09 -52.29 -7.12
C ALA A 799 -21.96 -53.14 -6.49
N GLY A 800 -20.91 -52.50 -5.97
CA GLY A 800 -19.81 -53.20 -5.30
C GLY A 800 -19.35 -52.47 -4.04
N ALA A 801 -18.97 -53.21 -3.00
CA ALA A 801 -18.51 -52.62 -1.74
C ALA A 801 -17.19 -51.84 -1.89
N LEU A 802 -16.36 -52.17 -2.88
CA LEU A 802 -15.16 -51.41 -3.23
C LEU A 802 -15.33 -50.71 -4.58
N VAL A 803 -15.64 -51.46 -5.65
CA VAL A 803 -15.71 -50.90 -7.01
C VAL A 803 -17.00 -51.32 -7.72
N GLY A 804 -17.72 -50.37 -8.33
CA GLY A 804 -18.92 -50.67 -9.10
C GLY A 804 -18.61 -51.40 -10.40
N TRP A 805 -17.87 -50.75 -11.31
CA TRP A 805 -17.34 -51.33 -12.56
C TRP A 805 -15.81 -51.26 -12.57
N ASN A 806 -15.13 -52.40 -12.73
CA ASN A 806 -13.67 -52.47 -12.63
C ASN A 806 -12.98 -52.99 -13.90
N LYS A 807 -12.04 -52.23 -14.46
CA LYS A 807 -11.15 -52.64 -15.56
C LYS A 807 -9.67 -52.79 -15.16
N HIS A 808 -9.32 -52.45 -13.91
CA HIS A 808 -7.94 -52.44 -13.43
C HIS A 808 -7.78 -53.26 -12.15
N SER A 809 -6.64 -53.14 -11.45
CA SER A 809 -6.36 -53.86 -10.21
C SER A 809 -7.07 -53.26 -8.99
N VAL A 810 -7.63 -54.14 -8.15
CA VAL A 810 -8.14 -53.85 -6.80
C VAL A 810 -7.46 -54.78 -5.81
N GLU A 811 -6.59 -54.24 -4.96
CA GLU A 811 -5.62 -55.00 -4.17
C GLU A 811 -5.65 -54.60 -2.70
N ASP A 812 -5.34 -55.53 -1.79
CA ASP A 812 -5.09 -55.30 -0.35
C ASP A 812 -6.08 -54.34 0.35
N SER A 813 -7.37 -54.46 0.03
CA SER A 813 -8.43 -53.53 0.43
C SER A 813 -9.53 -54.22 1.26
N ALA A 814 -10.19 -53.49 2.17
CA ALA A 814 -11.21 -54.04 3.07
C ALA A 814 -12.63 -53.66 2.64
N ALA A 815 -13.45 -54.68 2.35
CA ALA A 815 -14.84 -54.54 1.97
C ALA A 815 -15.76 -54.74 3.19
N GLY A 816 -16.53 -53.72 3.54
CA GLY A 816 -17.53 -53.72 4.60
C GLY A 816 -18.78 -52.94 4.21
N GLY A 817 -19.64 -52.65 5.20
CA GLY A 817 -20.91 -51.95 4.99
C GLY A 817 -22.00 -52.86 4.42
N SER A 818 -22.70 -52.41 3.38
CA SER A 818 -23.72 -53.21 2.68
C SER A 818 -23.78 -52.90 1.19
N VAL A 819 -24.25 -53.85 0.38
CA VAL A 819 -24.48 -53.70 -1.06
C VAL A 819 -25.94 -54.04 -1.36
N ASN A 820 -26.70 -53.08 -1.91
CA ASN A 820 -28.14 -53.22 -2.20
C ASN A 820 -28.96 -53.78 -1.02
N GLY A 821 -28.67 -53.31 0.20
CA GLY A 821 -29.32 -53.76 1.44
C GLY A 821 -28.78 -55.07 2.02
N THR A 822 -27.91 -55.79 1.32
CA THR A 822 -27.24 -57.00 1.83
C THR A 822 -26.01 -56.58 2.63
N ALA A 823 -26.00 -56.86 3.93
CA ALA A 823 -24.83 -56.59 4.78
C ALA A 823 -23.63 -57.44 4.37
N LEU A 824 -22.43 -56.85 4.41
CA LEU A 824 -21.19 -57.59 4.23
C LEU A 824 -20.82 -58.35 5.51
N THR A 825 -20.23 -59.51 5.31
CA THR A 825 -19.85 -60.49 6.33
C THR A 825 -18.57 -61.20 5.89
N GLY A 826 -17.88 -61.87 6.81
CA GLY A 826 -16.70 -62.69 6.51
C GLY A 826 -16.91 -63.82 5.48
N THR A 827 -18.15 -64.11 5.05
CA THR A 827 -18.46 -65.13 4.03
C THR A 827 -18.86 -64.59 2.65
N ASN A 828 -19.36 -63.35 2.54
CA ASN A 828 -19.84 -62.78 1.27
C ASN A 828 -19.06 -61.54 0.79
N TYR A 829 -18.13 -61.01 1.60
CA TYR A 829 -17.42 -59.77 1.28
C TYR A 829 -16.68 -59.81 -0.06
N ALA A 830 -16.09 -60.95 -0.44
CA ALA A 830 -15.32 -61.10 -1.67
C ALA A 830 -16.21 -61.09 -2.93
N GLU A 831 -17.37 -61.74 -2.87
CA GLU A 831 -18.36 -61.77 -3.96
C GLU A 831 -19.01 -60.40 -4.16
N LEU A 832 -19.20 -59.63 -3.08
CA LEU A 832 -19.81 -58.30 -3.10
C LEU A 832 -18.79 -57.15 -3.25
N ALA A 833 -17.49 -57.43 -3.31
CA ALA A 833 -16.44 -56.40 -3.37
C ALA A 833 -16.46 -55.61 -4.68
N VAL A 834 -16.71 -56.29 -5.81
CA VAL A 834 -16.73 -55.69 -7.15
C VAL A 834 -18.04 -56.01 -7.85
N GLY A 835 -18.77 -54.98 -8.29
CA GLY A 835 -20.09 -55.15 -8.93
C GLY A 835 -20.04 -55.69 -10.36
N PHE A 836 -18.95 -55.41 -11.10
CA PHE A 836 -18.69 -55.96 -12.43
C PHE A 836 -17.20 -55.89 -12.78
N GLN A 837 -16.69 -56.97 -13.38
CA GLN A 837 -15.28 -57.17 -13.68
C GLN A 837 -15.06 -57.26 -15.21
N ASP A 838 -14.34 -56.30 -15.77
CA ASP A 838 -14.17 -56.06 -17.20
C ASP A 838 -12.68 -55.92 -17.55
N GLY A 839 -11.95 -57.02 -17.42
CA GLY A 839 -10.53 -57.14 -17.81
C GLY A 839 -9.49 -56.88 -16.71
N GLY A 840 -9.87 -56.30 -15.56
CA GLY A 840 -8.96 -56.06 -14.43
C GLY A 840 -8.72 -57.28 -13.52
N SER A 841 -8.12 -57.05 -12.35
CA SER A 841 -7.92 -58.06 -11.30
C SER A 841 -8.47 -57.63 -9.94
N SER A 842 -8.71 -58.60 -9.04
CA SER A 842 -9.07 -58.36 -7.64
C SER A 842 -8.34 -59.37 -6.75
N SER A 843 -7.48 -58.90 -5.84
CA SER A 843 -6.65 -59.74 -4.96
C SER A 843 -6.47 -59.12 -3.57
N GLY A 844 -6.02 -59.88 -2.58
CA GLY A 844 -5.76 -59.35 -1.22
C GLY A 844 -6.97 -58.76 -0.47
N ILE A 845 -8.19 -58.90 -1.01
CA ILE A 845 -9.39 -58.31 -0.43
C ILE A 845 -9.72 -59.01 0.89
N THR A 846 -10.06 -58.22 1.91
CA THR A 846 -10.44 -58.66 3.26
C THR A 846 -11.83 -58.15 3.64
N PHE A 847 -12.43 -58.75 4.67
CA PHE A 847 -13.64 -58.23 5.29
C PHE A 847 -13.29 -57.07 6.24
N GLY A 848 -14.00 -55.95 6.14
CA GLY A 848 -13.82 -54.77 7.00
C GLY A 848 -14.97 -54.58 7.97
N GLU A 849 -14.70 -54.71 9.27
CA GLU A 849 -15.57 -54.19 10.35
C GLU A 849 -15.14 -52.76 10.73
N LYS A 850 -16.10 -51.94 11.15
CA LYS A 850 -15.93 -50.50 11.45
C LYS A 850 -15.59 -50.25 12.92
#